data_AF-A0A9P8PWM1-F1
#
_entry.id   AF-A0A9P8PWM1-F1
#
_cell.length_a   1.000
_cell.length_b   1.000
_cell.length_c   1.000
_cell.angle_alpha   90.00
_cell.angle_beta   90.00
_cell.angle_gamma   90.00
#
_symmetry.space_group_name_H-M   'P 1'
#
loop_
_entity.id
_entity.type
_entity.pdbx_description
1 polymer ?
#
loop_
_entity_poly.entity_id
_entity_poly.type
_entity_poly.pdbx_seq_one_letter_code
_entity_poly.pdbx_strand_id
1 'polypeptide(L)'
;MGSHFNDSFLDLFNIYSDSKIKFSNKIISSVLELLSKASTTTDISILNNDKFISYLIENFSRKSTDLHVLLITNILQFKPVLNNDQLSELVNRLIQIYGRGDDGNKFLIVKNLRYLVEYDSEAINDLYSILIWRNLNEIDCLNNELEEEMKTLDRLTTKKKNYKLLVSSFLFKLANEYIENKITKELKKQILEIFTYLLSDFKTRKYVKKLLDNLSFRVHVEKPVPSIFEYFYDFPIDELTGSEIDLQDRLNQRILRLQAIVFKEFQVIVTLENLVPTLQQFKNEQIRLILARFGICQLDSKKLNLDLLLHYFADSQFQLPSPYSLSSSFDITYPTSLSTKDFLTRNYLNLRYSYIAQINDHLQRTVLRLEKKGNNITGSSKYVIKLNRFKISEKAQLLSPSSKRLECAFEIFGDINKDLKVNDILALNNLVKERNKPFKLAKISKFNKKEVIAIFLEDYDNIDDYKSFDIAIKFPPNLKSTQHKLELAKSFIGKSLPNWISKGYERSAYNSLSEFKFDGETYLNTSVNQLTKLFPNHEIDNDAALIKKRKIKGSNDNTVNLLKLTINDEKINIKSSHEPTQSLNEQQLKGLVSSIVQNVTLIESNPGTGQKVLISSIIGSFNRKPILLLSKNNKFNEQLIRYILDAKILSSSEILDLNQSNESKIKELENLIIELMNLFHRNSIESLKLWISQKWIEFLEVIETESEQSKIIEIYPFKSYKLPSLAAFDEKSVLVKQLSLHHKSISDIFIQYQTLNLLITQNKTQLKTRLIIASDIIDILDFKYSNIIVFQYSLFDNFDLYSSFFYNQIDRLILFGNEFGNLSNIIQLKDQFTKTSQVSKLLGHHDKFVIHNNSQVVIPGFLNPIEAATLNSKEIHNFNNFYQNVEECEFIYKMIQYFHSNGFSSTRIGVFTTSQTQVLLLKEILEGNNINDVFVGLINDNSGIEFDIAIVSTVRTSIDHDITVSLIEKSAFLAKIGFYLITHKNVLDSINKRFQFKTGLNLVLKDKQDRKPGDEIDSGNLKLVNSVSDYV
;
A
#
# COMPACT_ATOMS: atom_id res chain seq x y z
N MET A 1 7.27 26.80 22.68
CA MET A 1 7.80 27.55 21.51
C MET A 1 7.01 27.27 20.23
N GLY A 2 6.60 26.03 19.92
CA GLY A 2 5.83 25.73 18.71
C GLY A 2 4.43 26.37 18.59
N SER A 3 3.68 26.51 19.69
CA SER A 3 2.33 27.13 19.65
C SER A 3 2.35 28.60 19.21
N HIS A 4 3.25 29.41 19.77
CA HIS A 4 3.39 30.82 19.38
C HIS A 4 3.87 31.01 17.93
N PHE A 5 4.60 30.05 17.37
CA PHE A 5 5.02 30.07 15.97
C PHE A 5 3.82 29.88 15.05
N ASN A 6 2.94 28.92 15.37
CA ASN A 6 1.73 28.64 14.59
C ASN A 6 0.73 29.80 14.64
N ASP A 7 0.50 30.39 15.81
CA ASP A 7 -0.43 31.51 15.96
C ASP A 7 0.04 32.73 15.14
N SER A 8 1.32 33.09 15.24
CA SER A 8 1.90 34.21 14.48
C SER A 8 1.87 33.95 12.97
N PHE A 9 2.09 32.70 12.54
CA PHE A 9 2.03 32.32 11.14
C PHE A 9 0.59 32.33 10.61
N LEU A 10 -0.37 31.82 11.38
CA LEU A 10 -1.80 31.82 11.04
C LEU A 10 -2.36 33.23 10.98
N ASP A 11 -1.93 34.14 11.85
CA ASP A 11 -2.33 35.54 11.82
C ASP A 11 -1.82 36.24 10.56
N LEU A 12 -0.55 36.07 10.22
CA LEU A 12 0.00 36.51 8.94
C LEU A 12 -0.80 35.88 7.78
N PHE A 13 -1.00 34.58 7.80
CA PHE A 13 -1.68 33.84 6.75
C PHE A 13 -3.14 34.28 6.53
N ASN A 14 -3.91 34.46 7.60
CA ASN A 14 -5.31 34.88 7.54
C ASN A 14 -5.44 36.28 6.94
N ILE A 15 -4.52 37.18 7.29
CA ILE A 15 -4.42 38.52 6.68
C ILE A 15 -4.19 38.40 5.17
N TYR A 16 -3.34 37.47 4.70
CA TYR A 16 -2.91 37.37 3.30
C TYR A 16 -3.76 36.45 2.40
N SER A 17 -4.62 35.62 2.98
CA SER A 17 -5.53 34.75 2.22
C SER A 17 -6.69 35.48 1.53
N ASP A 18 -6.83 36.77 1.81
CA ASP A 18 -7.71 37.70 1.10
C ASP A 18 -7.00 38.24 -0.15
N SER A 19 -7.61 38.04 -1.32
CA SER A 19 -7.09 38.25 -2.68
C SER A 19 -6.72 39.70 -3.06
N LYS A 20 -6.59 40.61 -2.09
CA LYS A 20 -6.35 42.04 -2.30
C LYS A 20 -4.98 42.55 -1.89
N ILE A 21 -4.12 41.72 -1.28
CA ILE A 21 -2.83 42.19 -0.77
C ILE A 21 -1.76 42.17 -1.87
N LYS A 22 -1.14 43.34 -2.11
CA LYS A 22 -0.01 43.49 -3.05
C LYS A 22 1.18 42.65 -2.60
N PHE A 23 1.88 42.07 -3.58
CA PHE A 23 3.12 41.33 -3.35
C PHE A 23 4.15 42.14 -2.55
N SER A 24 4.69 41.56 -1.47
CA SER A 24 5.66 42.24 -0.59
C SER A 24 6.84 41.33 -0.23
N ASN A 25 8.05 41.79 -0.57
CA ASN A 25 9.30 41.10 -0.21
C ASN A 25 9.48 40.95 1.31
N LYS A 26 8.87 41.82 2.12
CA LYS A 26 8.90 41.72 3.58
C LYS A 26 8.22 40.44 4.05
N ILE A 27 7.12 40.04 3.40
CA ILE A 27 6.38 38.82 3.72
C ILE A 27 7.25 37.60 3.41
N ILE A 28 7.84 37.54 2.22
CA ILE A 28 8.73 36.44 1.83
C ILE A 28 9.90 36.30 2.80
N SER A 29 10.51 37.43 3.18
CA SER A 29 11.63 37.44 4.13
C SER A 29 11.21 36.90 5.49
N SER A 30 10.05 37.34 6.01
CA SER A 30 9.49 36.83 7.28
C SER A 30 9.16 35.34 7.22
N VAL A 31 8.57 34.85 6.13
CA VAL A 31 8.28 33.42 5.96
C VAL A 31 9.56 32.60 5.90
N LEU A 32 10.59 33.04 5.17
CA LEU A 32 11.88 32.34 5.13
C LEU A 32 12.61 32.36 6.47
N GLU A 33 12.54 33.46 7.22
CA GLU A 33 13.10 33.54 8.56
C GLU A 33 12.39 32.58 9.52
N LEU A 34 11.07 32.41 9.36
CA LEU A 34 10.30 31.42 10.10
C LEU A 34 10.73 30.00 9.70
N LEU A 35 10.93 29.73 8.40
CA LEU A 35 11.37 28.43 7.90
C LEU A 35 12.81 28.07 8.28
N SER A 36 13.71 29.06 8.39
CA SER A 36 15.08 28.79 8.84
C SER A 36 15.13 28.46 10.34
N LYS A 37 14.13 28.90 11.11
CA LYS A 37 13.93 28.56 12.53
C LYS A 37 13.13 27.27 12.72
N ALA A 38 12.37 26.84 11.71
CA ALA A 38 11.62 25.59 11.74
C ALA A 38 12.59 24.40 11.81
N SER A 39 12.55 23.67 12.91
CA SER A 39 13.42 22.51 13.13
C SER A 39 12.80 21.20 12.63
N THR A 40 11.49 21.19 12.33
CA THR A 40 10.73 20.00 12.01
C THR A 40 9.99 20.10 10.67
N THR A 41 9.72 18.96 10.04
CA THR A 41 8.91 18.87 8.81
C THR A 41 7.47 19.32 9.03
N THR A 42 6.93 19.14 10.24
CA THR A 42 5.58 19.54 10.65
C THR A 42 5.35 21.05 10.60
N ASP A 43 6.40 21.84 10.81
CA ASP A 43 6.34 23.31 10.72
C ASP A 43 6.22 23.77 9.26
N ILE A 44 6.76 23.01 8.29
CA ILE A 44 6.78 23.38 6.87
C ILE A 44 5.45 23.07 6.18
N SER A 45 4.72 22.06 6.63
CA SER A 45 3.40 21.70 6.09
C SER A 45 2.34 22.81 6.24
N ILE A 46 2.56 23.80 7.10
CA ILE A 46 1.71 24.99 7.17
C ILE A 46 1.78 25.79 5.85
N LEU A 47 2.89 25.68 5.11
CA LEU A 47 3.03 26.24 3.78
C LEU A 47 2.23 25.51 2.70
N ASN A 48 1.71 24.31 2.98
CA ASN A 48 0.90 23.53 2.05
C ASN A 48 -0.52 24.09 1.94
N ASN A 49 -0.60 25.36 1.57
CA ASN A 49 -1.83 26.08 1.39
C ASN A 49 -1.93 26.56 -0.05
N ASP A 50 -2.93 26.05 -0.77
CA ASP A 50 -3.15 26.34 -2.19
C ASP A 50 -3.16 27.85 -2.50
N LYS A 51 -3.75 28.68 -1.63
CA LYS A 51 -3.78 30.14 -1.84
C LYS A 51 -2.40 30.77 -1.73
N PHE A 52 -1.60 30.36 -0.74
CA PHE A 52 -0.26 30.90 -0.57
C PHE A 52 0.69 30.40 -1.66
N ILE A 53 0.56 29.12 -2.03
CA ILE A 53 1.29 28.54 -3.15
C ILE A 53 0.95 29.30 -4.45
N SER A 54 -0.34 29.49 -4.77
CA SER A 54 -0.76 30.28 -5.94
C SER A 54 -0.25 31.72 -5.86
N TYR A 55 -0.32 32.38 -4.71
CA TYR A 55 0.23 33.72 -4.52
C TYR A 55 1.74 33.78 -4.83
N LEU A 56 2.52 32.78 -4.41
CA LEU A 56 3.95 32.73 -4.69
C LEU A 56 4.24 32.49 -6.18
N ILE A 57 3.48 31.60 -6.83
CA ILE A 57 3.67 31.23 -8.24
C ILE A 57 3.20 32.34 -9.18
N GLU A 58 2.03 32.93 -8.94
CA GLU A 58 1.46 34.00 -9.77
C GLU A 58 2.37 35.23 -9.80
N ASN A 59 3.10 35.48 -8.71
CA ASN A 59 4.05 36.59 -8.63
C ASN A 59 5.48 36.20 -9.04
N PHE A 60 5.72 34.94 -9.42
CA PHE A 60 7.05 34.49 -9.84
C PHE A 60 7.40 35.02 -11.24
N SER A 61 8.50 35.75 -11.33
CA SER A 61 8.99 36.31 -12.59
C SER A 61 10.52 36.33 -12.63
N ARG A 62 11.08 36.67 -13.79
CA ARG A 62 12.53 36.91 -13.93
C ARG A 62 13.08 38.00 -13.01
N LYS A 63 12.22 38.90 -12.51
CA LYS A 63 12.56 39.98 -11.57
C LYS A 63 12.40 39.57 -10.10
N SER A 64 11.95 38.35 -9.82
CA SER A 64 11.82 37.83 -8.46
C SER A 64 13.16 37.92 -7.71
N THR A 65 13.05 38.21 -6.40
CA THR A 65 14.20 38.26 -5.50
C THR A 65 14.73 36.84 -5.25
N ASP A 66 15.98 36.73 -4.79
CA ASP A 66 16.57 35.42 -4.50
C ASP A 66 15.84 34.71 -3.35
N LEU A 67 15.36 35.48 -2.38
CA LEU A 67 14.47 34.99 -1.33
C LEU A 67 13.18 34.38 -1.91
N HIS A 68 12.53 35.05 -2.87
CA HIS A 68 11.34 34.50 -3.51
C HIS A 68 11.63 33.17 -4.22
N VAL A 69 12.75 33.09 -4.94
CA VAL A 69 13.21 31.86 -5.61
C VAL A 69 13.46 30.73 -4.61
N LEU A 70 14.16 31.02 -3.51
CA LEU A 70 14.44 30.06 -2.45
C LEU A 70 13.17 29.59 -1.72
N LEU A 71 12.20 30.49 -1.53
CA LEU A 71 10.91 30.13 -0.93
C LEU A 71 10.09 29.23 -1.87
N ILE A 72 10.01 29.56 -3.16
CA ILE A 72 9.38 28.69 -4.18
C ILE A 72 10.04 27.30 -4.15
N THR A 73 11.37 27.27 -4.02
CA THR A 73 12.14 26.01 -3.98
C THR A 73 11.77 25.13 -2.78
N ASN A 74 11.45 25.72 -1.62
CA ASN A 74 11.00 24.95 -0.44
C ASN A 74 9.56 24.45 -0.54
N ILE A 75 8.70 25.12 -1.30
CA ILE A 75 7.33 24.65 -1.52
C ILE A 75 7.22 23.62 -2.65
N LEU A 76 8.30 23.37 -3.42
CA LEU A 76 8.30 22.35 -4.47
C LEU A 76 7.94 20.95 -3.97
N GLN A 77 8.22 20.65 -2.70
CA GLN A 77 7.81 19.39 -2.08
C GLN A 77 6.28 19.18 -2.06
N PHE A 78 5.49 20.25 -2.21
CA PHE A 78 4.03 20.22 -2.32
C PHE A 78 3.53 20.13 -3.77
N LYS A 79 4.44 19.96 -4.73
CA LYS A 79 4.17 19.85 -6.17
C LYS A 79 3.29 20.99 -6.73
N PRO A 80 3.63 22.27 -6.49
CA PRO A 80 2.96 23.39 -7.12
C PRO A 80 2.88 23.28 -8.66
N VAL A 81 1.79 23.72 -9.28
CA VAL A 81 1.69 23.72 -10.74
C VAL A 81 2.54 24.85 -11.31
N LEU A 82 3.72 24.52 -11.85
CA LEU A 82 4.61 25.41 -12.59
C LEU A 82 4.58 25.04 -14.08
N ASN A 83 4.47 26.01 -14.97
CA ASN A 83 4.65 25.75 -16.40
C ASN A 83 6.15 25.60 -16.76
N ASN A 84 6.46 25.06 -17.94
CA ASN A 84 7.84 24.80 -18.37
C ASN A 84 8.72 26.05 -18.41
N ASP A 85 8.16 27.23 -18.73
CA ASP A 85 8.90 28.49 -18.78
C ASP A 85 9.28 28.97 -17.37
N GLN A 86 8.33 28.92 -16.43
CA GLN A 86 8.57 29.22 -15.02
C GLN A 86 9.59 28.25 -14.43
N LEU A 87 9.46 26.96 -14.73
CA LEU A 87 10.38 25.95 -14.22
C LEU A 87 11.81 26.15 -14.77
N SER A 88 11.95 26.47 -16.06
CA SER A 88 13.24 26.80 -16.67
C SER A 88 13.88 28.04 -16.03
N GLU A 89 13.09 29.10 -15.82
CA GLU A 89 13.57 30.32 -15.16
C GLU A 89 13.95 30.04 -13.69
N LEU A 90 13.17 29.23 -12.98
CA LEU A 90 13.47 28.82 -11.61
C LEU A 90 14.81 28.09 -11.53
N VAL A 91 15.04 27.08 -12.38
CA VAL A 91 16.30 26.33 -12.44
C VAL A 91 17.48 27.26 -12.76
N ASN A 92 17.33 28.16 -13.75
CA ASN A 92 18.35 29.16 -14.09
C ASN A 92 18.75 30.01 -12.87
N ARG A 93 17.73 30.56 -12.19
CA ARG A 93 17.93 31.42 -11.02
C ARG A 93 18.55 30.65 -9.86
N LEU A 94 18.18 29.40 -9.64
CA LEU A 94 18.77 28.57 -8.59
C LEU A 94 20.26 28.33 -8.83
N ILE A 95 20.67 28.02 -10.06
CA ILE A 95 22.10 27.83 -10.38
C ILE A 95 22.88 29.13 -10.18
N GLN A 96 22.31 30.28 -10.58
CA GLN A 96 22.92 31.59 -10.35
C GLN A 96 23.05 31.90 -8.85
N ILE A 97 22.01 31.64 -8.05
CA ILE A 97 22.04 31.82 -6.59
C ILE A 97 23.08 30.88 -5.98
N TYR A 98 23.11 29.61 -6.37
CA TYR A 98 24.11 28.64 -5.91
C TYR A 98 25.55 29.13 -6.16
N GLY A 99 25.79 29.73 -7.33
CA GLY A 99 27.12 30.22 -7.71
C GLY A 99 27.66 31.38 -6.87
N ARG A 100 26.78 32.20 -6.28
CA ARG A 100 27.15 33.38 -5.48
C ARG A 100 26.76 33.28 -4.00
N GLY A 101 25.99 32.27 -3.63
CA GLY A 101 25.39 32.11 -2.32
C GLY A 101 26.34 31.51 -1.29
N ASP A 102 26.02 31.74 -0.02
CA ASP A 102 26.61 31.06 1.12
C ASP A 102 26.19 29.58 1.21
N ASP A 103 26.80 28.84 2.13
CA ASP A 103 26.51 27.41 2.33
C ASP A 103 25.06 27.14 2.74
N GLY A 104 24.40 28.09 3.41
CA GLY A 104 22.98 28.00 3.77
C GLY A 104 22.07 27.97 2.54
N ASN A 105 22.27 28.89 1.60
CA ASN A 105 21.54 28.92 0.34
C ASN A 105 21.87 27.69 -0.52
N LYS A 106 23.14 27.30 -0.60
CA LYS A 106 23.57 26.08 -1.31
C LYS A 106 22.90 24.83 -0.75
N PHE A 107 22.88 24.68 0.57
CA PHE A 107 22.20 23.59 1.26
C PHE A 107 20.72 23.53 0.89
N LEU A 108 20.02 24.66 0.95
CA LEU A 108 18.60 24.73 0.63
C LEU A 108 18.30 24.35 -0.82
N ILE A 109 19.14 24.82 -1.75
CA ILE A 109 19.02 24.49 -3.18
C ILE A 109 19.23 23.00 -3.37
N VAL A 110 20.34 22.43 -2.90
CA VAL A 110 20.67 21.02 -3.09
C VAL A 110 19.65 20.09 -2.44
N LYS A 111 19.21 20.40 -1.21
CA LYS A 111 18.16 19.65 -0.50
C LYS A 111 16.88 19.51 -1.33
N ASN A 112 16.51 20.58 -2.03
CA ASN A 112 15.26 20.65 -2.79
C ASN A 112 15.43 20.27 -4.28
N LEU A 113 16.66 20.04 -4.78
CA LEU A 113 16.89 19.56 -6.15
C LEU A 113 16.14 18.26 -6.44
N ARG A 114 15.98 17.37 -5.45
CA ARG A 114 15.23 16.12 -5.63
C ARG A 114 13.79 16.38 -6.10
N TYR A 115 13.13 17.38 -5.50
CA TYR A 115 11.76 17.73 -5.82
C TYR A 115 11.65 18.38 -7.19
N LEU A 116 12.67 19.13 -7.61
CA LEU A 116 12.76 19.58 -9.00
C LEU A 116 12.78 18.37 -9.93
N VAL A 117 13.70 17.42 -9.74
CA VAL A 117 13.81 16.23 -10.61
C VAL A 117 12.49 15.44 -10.69
N GLU A 118 11.67 15.41 -9.62
CA GLU A 118 10.35 14.78 -9.64
C GLU A 118 9.30 15.42 -10.58
N TYR A 119 9.49 16.66 -11.03
CA TYR A 119 8.57 17.30 -11.98
C TYR A 119 8.57 16.64 -13.37
N ASP A 120 9.56 15.80 -13.70
CA ASP A 120 9.72 15.07 -14.97
C ASP A 120 9.37 15.95 -16.19
N SER A 121 9.96 17.14 -16.25
CA SER A 121 9.73 18.13 -17.32
C SER A 121 10.95 18.30 -18.21
N GLU A 122 10.71 18.69 -19.47
CA GLU A 122 11.78 19.00 -20.42
C GLU A 122 12.76 20.07 -19.89
N ALA A 123 12.28 21.01 -19.07
CA ALA A 123 13.07 22.10 -18.49
C ALA A 123 14.20 21.60 -17.57
N ILE A 124 14.03 20.43 -16.96
CA ILE A 124 14.95 19.84 -15.98
C ILE A 124 15.86 18.81 -16.65
N ASN A 125 15.44 18.20 -17.76
CA ASN A 125 16.24 17.19 -18.47
C ASN A 125 17.65 17.66 -18.83
N ASP A 126 17.84 18.97 -19.06
CA ASP A 126 19.17 19.55 -19.33
C ASP A 126 20.14 19.41 -18.13
N LEU A 127 19.65 19.23 -16.88
CA LEU A 127 20.48 19.01 -15.69
C LEU A 127 21.20 17.65 -15.71
N TYR A 128 20.61 16.66 -16.36
CA TYR A 128 21.10 15.28 -16.40
C TYR A 128 21.12 14.73 -17.83
N SER A 129 21.42 15.57 -18.83
CA SER A 129 21.55 15.15 -20.23
C SER A 129 22.99 14.73 -20.57
N ILE A 130 23.21 14.30 -21.81
CA ILE A 130 24.55 14.00 -22.33
C ILE A 130 25.52 15.19 -22.23
N LEU A 131 24.99 16.43 -22.23
CA LEU A 131 25.79 17.65 -22.16
C LEU A 131 26.58 17.79 -20.85
N ILE A 132 26.22 17.06 -19.79
CA ILE A 132 27.01 17.08 -18.55
C ILE A 132 28.43 16.53 -18.77
N TRP A 133 28.63 15.69 -19.79
CA TRP A 133 29.93 15.12 -20.14
C TRP A 133 30.88 16.11 -20.78
N ARG A 134 30.41 17.26 -21.26
CA ARG A 134 31.25 18.29 -21.90
C ARG A 134 32.44 18.72 -21.03
N ASN A 135 32.30 18.66 -19.71
CA ASN A 135 33.33 19.10 -18.77
C ASN A 135 34.32 17.98 -18.40
N LEU A 136 34.22 16.80 -19.01
CA LEU A 136 35.13 15.67 -18.78
C LEU A 136 36.37 15.78 -19.67
N ASN A 137 37.54 15.46 -19.11
CA ASN A 137 38.83 15.60 -19.80
C ASN A 137 39.11 14.49 -20.83
N GLU A 138 38.42 13.34 -20.75
CA GLU A 138 38.61 12.16 -21.61
C GLU A 138 37.25 11.55 -22.02
N ILE A 139 36.87 11.67 -23.30
CA ILE A 139 35.57 11.18 -23.83
C ILE A 139 35.78 10.26 -25.05
N ASP A 140 36.91 9.56 -25.12
CA ASP A 140 37.31 8.79 -26.32
C ASP A 140 36.27 7.73 -26.78
N CYS A 141 35.39 7.27 -25.88
CA CYS A 141 34.38 6.25 -26.18
C CYS A 141 32.97 6.78 -26.51
N LEU A 142 32.70 8.09 -26.38
CA LEU A 142 31.34 8.67 -26.50
C LEU A 142 31.28 9.93 -27.37
N ASN A 143 32.35 10.20 -28.14
CA ASN A 143 32.46 11.40 -28.97
C ASN A 143 31.28 11.58 -29.93
N ASN A 144 30.75 10.52 -30.53
CA ASN A 144 29.71 10.66 -31.56
C ASN A 144 28.38 11.22 -31.01
N GLU A 145 27.81 10.67 -29.93
CA GLU A 145 26.53 11.13 -29.37
C GLU A 145 26.66 12.56 -28.79
N LEU A 146 27.77 12.85 -28.10
CA LEU A 146 28.01 14.18 -27.55
C LEU A 146 28.26 15.21 -28.66
N GLU A 147 28.99 14.85 -29.72
CA GLU A 147 29.20 15.70 -30.89
C GLU A 147 27.89 16.01 -31.60
N GLU A 148 27.00 15.03 -31.74
CA GLU A 148 25.66 15.25 -32.31
C GLU A 148 24.85 16.24 -31.46
N GLU A 149 24.83 16.07 -30.14
CA GLU A 149 24.12 17.01 -29.26
C GLU A 149 24.80 18.39 -29.19
N MET A 150 26.12 18.46 -29.34
CA MET A 150 26.82 19.75 -29.48
C MET A 150 26.44 20.44 -30.81
N LYS A 151 26.28 19.69 -31.90
CA LYS A 151 25.79 20.23 -33.19
C LYS A 151 24.34 20.70 -33.10
N THR A 152 23.46 20.03 -32.34
CA THR A 152 22.09 20.51 -32.10
C THR A 152 22.11 21.79 -31.25
N LEU A 153 22.97 21.86 -30.24
CA LEU A 153 23.16 23.02 -29.38
C LEU A 153 23.69 24.25 -30.13
N ASP A 154 24.56 24.06 -31.13
CA ASP A 154 25.09 25.13 -31.99
C ASP A 154 24.03 25.76 -32.90
N ARG A 155 22.93 25.05 -33.17
CA ARG A 155 21.78 25.57 -33.93
C ARG A 155 20.83 26.44 -33.07
N LEU A 156 20.99 26.43 -31.74
CA LEU A 156 20.16 27.21 -30.83
C LEU A 156 20.62 28.68 -30.77
N THR A 157 19.71 29.56 -30.34
CA THR A 157 20.08 30.95 -30.06
C THR A 157 21.10 31.03 -28.93
N THR A 158 22.01 32.01 -28.96
CA THR A 158 23.05 32.19 -27.93
C THR A 158 22.50 32.16 -26.50
N LYS A 159 21.33 32.76 -26.27
CA LYS A 159 20.67 32.75 -24.96
C LYS A 159 20.25 31.32 -24.53
N LYS A 160 19.61 30.55 -25.42
CA LYS A 160 19.20 29.17 -25.14
C LYS A 160 20.41 28.24 -24.98
N LYS A 161 21.41 28.39 -25.85
CA LYS A 161 22.69 27.69 -25.77
C LYS A 161 23.37 27.93 -24.41
N ASN A 162 23.55 29.19 -24.01
CA ASN A 162 24.18 29.53 -22.73
C ASN A 162 23.38 29.00 -21.53
N TYR A 163 22.05 29.04 -21.58
CA TYR A 163 21.20 28.43 -20.56
C TYR A 163 21.46 26.93 -20.45
N LYS A 164 21.35 26.18 -21.56
CA LYS A 164 21.59 24.73 -21.56
C LYS A 164 22.96 24.36 -21.01
N LEU A 165 23.99 25.08 -21.42
CA LEU A 165 25.37 24.84 -20.97
C LEU A 165 25.56 25.16 -19.48
N LEU A 166 24.92 26.21 -18.96
CA LEU A 166 24.95 26.54 -17.54
C LEU A 166 24.29 25.41 -16.73
N VAL A 167 23.11 24.97 -17.16
CA VAL A 167 22.33 23.92 -16.51
C VAL A 167 23.06 22.59 -16.51
N SER A 168 23.59 22.14 -17.65
CA SER A 168 24.31 20.87 -17.74
C SER A 168 25.64 20.85 -16.96
N SER A 169 26.25 22.02 -16.74
CA SER A 169 27.48 22.11 -15.93
C SER A 169 27.25 21.97 -14.42
N PHE A 170 26.00 22.06 -13.96
CA PHE A 170 25.69 22.20 -12.55
C PHE A 170 26.03 20.94 -11.73
N LEU A 171 25.68 19.75 -12.21
CA LEU A 171 26.01 18.50 -11.51
C LEU A 171 27.53 18.25 -11.45
N PHE A 172 28.26 18.60 -12.51
CA PHE A 172 29.73 18.55 -12.52
C PHE A 172 30.31 19.47 -11.44
N LYS A 173 29.78 20.69 -11.31
CA LYS A 173 30.17 21.64 -10.27
C LYS A 173 29.90 21.08 -8.86
N LEU A 174 28.73 20.48 -8.62
CA LEU A 174 28.40 19.86 -7.32
C LEU A 174 29.39 18.74 -6.96
N ALA A 175 29.70 17.86 -7.93
CA ALA A 175 30.65 16.78 -7.72
C ALA A 175 32.05 17.30 -7.37
N ASN A 176 32.53 18.34 -8.06
CA ASN A 176 33.82 18.95 -7.76
C ASN A 176 33.85 19.66 -6.40
N GLU A 177 32.81 20.43 -6.04
CA GLU A 177 32.75 21.07 -4.71
C GLU A 177 32.79 20.03 -3.58
N TYR A 178 32.16 18.87 -3.78
CA TYR A 178 32.27 17.73 -2.86
C TYR A 178 33.69 17.19 -2.77
N ILE A 179 34.32 16.88 -3.92
CA ILE A 179 35.68 16.32 -4.02
C ILE A 179 36.73 17.25 -3.43
N GLU A 180 36.62 18.56 -3.68
CA GLU A 180 37.53 19.58 -3.18
C GLU A 180 37.41 19.80 -1.67
N ASN A 181 36.39 19.22 -1.01
CA ASN A 181 36.13 19.34 0.43
C ASN A 181 35.97 20.79 0.92
N LYS A 182 35.51 21.72 0.06
CA LYS A 182 35.34 23.15 0.37
C LYS A 182 33.98 23.53 0.96
N ILE A 183 33.19 22.54 1.37
CA ILE A 183 31.79 22.70 1.76
C ILE A 183 31.51 22.03 3.12
N THR A 184 30.44 22.47 3.79
CA THR A 184 30.00 21.90 5.08
C THR A 184 29.64 20.41 4.96
N LYS A 185 29.73 19.70 6.10
CA LYS A 185 29.37 18.28 6.18
C LYS A 185 27.90 18.04 5.84
N GLU A 186 27.03 18.95 6.25
CA GLU A 186 25.60 18.94 5.94
C GLU A 186 25.36 19.08 4.45
N LEU A 187 26.06 20.01 3.78
CA LEU A 187 25.97 20.17 2.32
C LEU A 187 26.51 18.95 1.59
N LYS A 188 27.63 18.36 2.03
CA LYS A 188 28.14 17.09 1.48
C LYS A 188 27.10 15.98 1.57
N LYS A 189 26.44 15.84 2.72
CA LYS A 189 25.38 14.85 2.92
C LYS A 189 24.25 15.04 1.90
N GLN A 190 23.79 16.28 1.70
CA GLN A 190 22.75 16.59 0.71
C GLN A 190 23.21 16.34 -0.73
N ILE A 191 24.47 16.67 -1.08
CA ILE A 191 25.05 16.38 -2.40
C ILE A 191 25.08 14.87 -2.65
N LEU A 192 25.46 14.09 -1.63
CA LEU A 192 25.47 12.65 -1.72
C LEU A 192 24.06 12.07 -1.85
N GLU A 193 23.09 12.61 -1.11
CA GLU A 193 21.67 12.23 -1.23
C GLU A 193 21.12 12.50 -2.63
N ILE A 194 21.42 13.66 -3.26
CA ILE A 194 20.97 13.94 -4.63
C ILE A 194 21.64 13.04 -5.66
N PHE A 195 22.94 12.74 -5.52
CA PHE A 195 23.58 11.79 -6.44
C PHE A 195 23.05 10.37 -6.26
N THR A 196 22.77 9.95 -5.03
CA THR A 196 22.10 8.68 -4.75
C THR A 196 20.73 8.64 -5.44
N TYR A 197 19.97 9.73 -5.34
CA TYR A 197 18.66 9.87 -5.99
C TYR A 197 18.75 9.77 -7.52
N LEU A 198 19.69 10.49 -8.14
CA LEU A 198 19.90 10.43 -9.59
C LEU A 198 20.36 9.02 -10.03
N LEU A 199 21.28 8.40 -9.29
CA LEU A 199 21.71 7.03 -9.60
C LEU A 199 20.60 5.98 -9.44
N SER A 200 19.56 6.29 -8.68
CA SER A 200 18.41 5.41 -8.45
C SER A 200 17.42 5.35 -9.62
N ASP A 201 17.48 6.31 -10.56
CA ASP A 201 16.60 6.40 -11.72
C ASP A 201 17.37 6.25 -13.04
N PHE A 202 17.01 5.25 -13.84
CA PHE A 202 17.72 4.90 -15.08
C PHE A 202 17.87 6.10 -16.03
N LYS A 203 16.83 6.92 -16.18
CA LYS A 203 16.83 8.11 -17.06
C LYS A 203 18.00 9.05 -16.75
N THR A 204 18.27 9.29 -15.47
CA THR A 204 19.33 10.22 -15.03
C THR A 204 20.65 9.51 -14.80
N ARG A 205 20.60 8.25 -14.36
CA ARG A 205 21.76 7.38 -14.10
C ARG A 205 22.67 7.23 -15.31
N LYS A 206 22.10 6.99 -16.51
CA LYS A 206 22.86 6.81 -17.76
C LYS A 206 23.97 7.86 -17.94
N TYR A 207 23.66 9.12 -17.61
CA TYR A 207 24.59 10.24 -17.74
C TYR A 207 25.38 10.48 -16.46
N VAL A 208 24.71 10.50 -15.30
CA VAL A 208 25.29 10.85 -14.01
C VAL A 208 26.33 9.83 -13.55
N LYS A 209 26.09 8.53 -13.76
CA LYS A 209 27.04 7.48 -13.39
C LYS A 209 28.38 7.67 -14.09
N LYS A 210 28.36 7.96 -15.40
CA LYS A 210 29.58 8.20 -16.19
C LYS A 210 30.31 9.47 -15.75
N LEU A 211 29.58 10.53 -15.39
CA LEU A 211 30.16 11.75 -14.80
C LEU A 211 30.91 11.41 -13.50
N LEU A 212 30.26 10.70 -12.57
CA LEU A 212 30.86 10.35 -11.27
C LEU A 212 32.04 9.39 -11.39
N ASP A 213 32.00 8.45 -12.34
CA ASP A 213 33.11 7.53 -12.64
C ASP A 213 34.35 8.29 -13.12
N ASN A 214 34.20 9.23 -14.06
CA ASN A 214 35.33 10.04 -14.55
C ASN A 214 35.92 10.95 -13.49
N LEU A 215 35.07 11.47 -12.59
CA LEU A 215 35.50 12.29 -11.46
C LEU A 215 36.07 11.47 -10.31
N SER A 216 36.13 10.13 -10.41
CA SER A 216 36.60 9.28 -9.32
C SER A 216 35.81 9.51 -8.01
N PHE A 217 34.56 9.96 -8.14
CA PHE A 217 33.79 10.55 -7.04
C PHE A 217 33.66 9.61 -5.84
N ARG A 218 33.46 8.31 -6.09
CA ARG A 218 33.32 7.29 -5.04
C ARG A 218 34.48 7.27 -4.05
N VAL A 219 35.71 7.49 -4.50
CA VAL A 219 36.90 7.44 -3.63
C VAL A 219 36.98 8.63 -2.69
N HIS A 220 36.29 9.72 -3.03
CA HIS A 220 36.19 10.91 -2.20
C HIS A 220 35.04 10.85 -1.19
N VAL A 221 34.17 9.85 -1.24
CA VAL A 221 33.04 9.73 -0.31
C VAL A 221 33.53 9.33 1.08
N GLU A 222 33.21 10.14 2.10
CA GLU A 222 33.63 9.93 3.49
C GLU A 222 33.13 8.60 4.05
N LYS A 223 34.01 7.85 4.74
CA LYS A 223 33.66 6.58 5.39
C LYS A 223 33.11 6.82 6.82
N PRO A 224 32.08 6.06 7.27
CA PRO A 224 31.38 5.02 6.53
C PRO A 224 30.51 5.62 5.42
N VAL A 225 30.69 5.11 4.19
CA VAL A 225 29.87 5.53 3.06
C VAL A 225 28.44 5.13 3.38
N PRO A 226 27.43 6.00 3.19
CA PRO A 226 26.04 5.59 3.28
C PRO A 226 25.83 4.39 2.36
N SER A 227 25.48 3.25 2.96
CA SER A 227 25.36 1.95 2.26
C SER A 227 24.50 2.04 0.99
N ILE A 228 23.54 2.96 0.96
CA ILE A 228 22.63 3.20 -0.15
C ILE A 228 23.28 3.87 -1.37
N PHE A 229 24.25 4.77 -1.17
CA PHE A 229 24.99 5.36 -2.29
C PHE A 229 25.81 4.29 -2.99
N GLU A 230 26.51 3.45 -2.24
CA GLU A 230 27.29 2.34 -2.81
C GLU A 230 26.39 1.36 -3.55
N TYR A 231 25.24 1.01 -2.95
CA TYR A 231 24.26 0.15 -3.59
C TYR A 231 23.87 0.63 -4.98
N PHE A 232 23.45 1.90 -5.13
CA PHE A 232 23.08 2.41 -6.44
C PHE A 232 24.30 2.61 -7.32
N TYR A 233 25.38 3.19 -6.82
CA TYR A 233 26.57 3.44 -7.62
C TYR A 233 27.16 2.14 -8.22
N ASP A 234 27.11 1.04 -7.48
CA ASP A 234 27.62 -0.26 -7.91
C ASP A 234 26.58 -1.17 -8.54
N PHE A 235 25.29 -0.79 -8.54
CA PHE A 235 24.21 -1.60 -9.09
C PHE A 235 24.56 -2.08 -10.52
N PRO A 236 24.51 -3.39 -10.81
CA PRO A 236 25.02 -3.96 -12.05
C PRO A 236 23.98 -3.86 -13.16
N ILE A 237 23.86 -2.66 -13.74
CA ILE A 237 22.97 -2.38 -14.86
C ILE A 237 23.78 -1.85 -16.03
N ASP A 238 23.37 -2.21 -17.24
CA ASP A 238 23.89 -1.63 -18.46
C ASP A 238 23.30 -0.23 -18.63
N GLU A 239 24.17 0.78 -18.62
CA GLU A 239 23.76 2.19 -18.61
C GLU A 239 23.11 2.64 -19.93
N LEU A 240 23.19 1.85 -21.01
CA LEU A 240 22.56 2.16 -22.30
C LEU A 240 21.19 1.49 -22.43
N THR A 241 21.10 0.22 -22.06
CA THR A 241 19.92 -0.63 -22.28
C THR A 241 19.01 -0.73 -21.06
N GLY A 242 19.52 -0.45 -19.86
CA GLY A 242 18.80 -0.66 -18.59
C GLY A 242 18.70 -2.13 -18.19
N SER A 243 19.36 -3.04 -18.91
CA SER A 243 19.35 -4.47 -18.59
C SER A 243 20.28 -4.78 -17.42
N GLU A 244 19.87 -5.68 -16.53
CA GLU A 244 20.73 -6.14 -15.43
C GLU A 244 21.88 -6.99 -16.01
N ILE A 245 23.11 -6.67 -15.61
CA ILE A 245 24.32 -7.40 -16.00
C ILE A 245 24.62 -8.44 -14.93
N ASP A 246 24.94 -9.66 -15.32
CA ASP A 246 25.48 -10.64 -14.39
C ASP A 246 26.77 -10.13 -13.74
N LEU A 247 26.86 -10.19 -12.41
CA LEU A 247 28.01 -9.65 -11.67
C LEU A 247 29.32 -10.33 -12.08
N GLN A 248 29.28 -11.63 -12.36
CA GLN A 248 30.44 -12.39 -12.79
C GLN A 248 30.88 -11.94 -14.19
N ASP A 249 29.94 -11.73 -15.11
CA ASP A 249 30.23 -11.23 -16.45
C ASP A 249 30.85 -9.83 -16.39
N ARG A 250 30.31 -8.95 -15.54
CA ARG A 250 30.87 -7.61 -15.32
C ARG A 250 32.30 -7.66 -14.78
N LEU A 251 32.55 -8.52 -13.78
CA LEU A 251 33.88 -8.74 -13.23
C LEU A 251 34.85 -9.27 -14.28
N ASN A 252 34.44 -10.28 -15.04
CA ASN A 252 35.24 -10.85 -16.12
C ASN A 252 35.60 -9.78 -17.16
N GLN A 253 34.65 -8.93 -17.58
CA GLN A 253 34.92 -7.83 -18.50
C GLN A 253 35.91 -6.80 -17.95
N ARG A 254 35.80 -6.44 -16.65
CA ARG A 254 36.74 -5.53 -15.99
C ARG A 254 38.14 -6.13 -15.93
N ILE A 255 38.25 -7.42 -15.60
CA ILE A 255 39.51 -8.15 -15.55
C ILE A 255 40.16 -8.19 -16.94
N LEU A 256 39.40 -8.53 -17.99
CA LEU A 256 39.90 -8.56 -19.37
C LEU A 256 40.41 -7.18 -19.82
N ARG A 257 39.70 -6.10 -19.45
CA ARG A 257 40.16 -4.72 -19.73
C ARG A 257 41.44 -4.39 -18.98
N LEU A 258 41.54 -4.77 -17.70
CA LEU A 258 42.78 -4.60 -16.93
C LEU A 258 43.93 -5.34 -17.60
N GLN A 259 43.71 -6.60 -17.99
CA GLN A 259 44.72 -7.41 -18.65
C GLN A 259 45.20 -6.75 -19.96
N ALA A 260 44.27 -6.23 -20.76
CA ALA A 260 44.61 -5.51 -21.99
C ALA A 260 45.45 -4.26 -21.71
N ILE A 261 45.10 -3.47 -20.69
CA ILE A 261 45.88 -2.29 -20.27
C ILE A 261 47.25 -2.71 -19.77
N VAL A 262 47.33 -3.72 -18.88
CA VAL A 262 48.60 -4.17 -18.30
C VAL A 262 49.52 -4.74 -19.39
N PHE A 263 48.96 -5.52 -20.32
CA PHE A 263 49.71 -6.07 -21.45
C PHE A 263 50.26 -4.96 -22.36
N LYS A 264 49.42 -3.97 -22.69
CA LYS A 264 49.78 -2.83 -23.55
C LYS A 264 50.85 -1.94 -22.92
N GLU A 265 50.68 -1.57 -21.65
CA GLU A 265 51.50 -0.54 -20.99
C GLU A 265 52.78 -1.12 -20.36
N PHE A 266 52.77 -2.37 -19.89
CA PHE A 266 53.91 -2.93 -19.15
C PHE A 266 54.70 -3.99 -19.93
N GLN A 267 54.23 -4.45 -21.10
CA GLN A 267 54.90 -5.44 -21.96
C GLN A 267 55.33 -6.75 -21.24
N VAL A 268 54.73 -7.07 -20.09
CA VAL A 268 55.09 -8.27 -19.30
C VAL A 268 54.24 -9.45 -19.75
N ILE A 269 54.74 -10.20 -20.72
CA ILE A 269 54.00 -11.29 -21.40
C ILE A 269 53.91 -12.57 -20.54
N VAL A 270 54.88 -12.85 -19.66
CA VAL A 270 55.08 -14.22 -19.12
C VAL A 270 54.40 -14.49 -17.76
N THR A 271 53.97 -13.48 -17.01
CA THR A 271 53.35 -13.69 -15.66
C THR A 271 51.82 -13.61 -15.62
N LEU A 272 51.16 -13.09 -16.66
CA LEU A 272 49.70 -12.89 -16.64
C LEU A 272 48.91 -14.15 -16.96
N GLU A 273 49.40 -15.04 -17.82
CA GLU A 273 48.74 -16.33 -18.12
C GLU A 273 48.58 -17.21 -16.86
N ASN A 274 49.51 -17.09 -15.91
CA ASN A 274 49.45 -17.77 -14.61
C ASN A 274 48.52 -17.07 -13.59
N LEU A 275 48.04 -15.85 -13.87
CA LEU A 275 47.11 -15.10 -13.02
C LEU A 275 45.64 -15.31 -13.43
N VAL A 276 45.36 -15.80 -14.64
CA VAL A 276 44.01 -15.88 -15.23
C VAL A 276 43.04 -16.77 -14.43
N PRO A 277 43.39 -18.02 -14.04
CA PRO A 277 42.49 -18.85 -13.21
C PRO A 277 42.38 -18.33 -11.77
N THR A 278 43.36 -17.54 -11.35
CA THR A 278 43.55 -17.13 -9.97
C THR A 278 42.76 -15.84 -9.67
N LEU A 279 42.66 -14.90 -10.62
CA LEU A 279 41.99 -13.59 -10.45
C LEU A 279 40.51 -13.65 -10.05
N GLN A 280 39.78 -14.72 -10.39
CA GLN A 280 38.40 -14.94 -9.93
C GLN A 280 38.30 -15.22 -8.41
N GLN A 281 39.43 -15.48 -7.74
CA GLN A 281 39.52 -15.75 -6.29
C GLN A 281 40.28 -14.67 -5.51
N PHE A 282 40.66 -13.55 -6.15
CA PHE A 282 41.55 -12.58 -5.50
C PHE A 282 40.86 -11.81 -4.38
N LYS A 283 41.33 -11.97 -3.14
CA LYS A 283 41.06 -11.03 -2.05
C LYS A 283 41.77 -9.70 -2.36
N ASN A 284 41.22 -8.58 -1.90
CA ASN A 284 41.79 -7.22 -2.08
C ASN A 284 43.31 -7.14 -1.80
N GLU A 285 43.80 -7.91 -0.84
CA GLU A 285 45.21 -8.10 -0.50
C GLU A 285 46.08 -8.51 -1.70
N GLN A 286 45.61 -9.42 -2.53
CA GLN A 286 46.40 -9.95 -3.63
C GLN A 286 46.42 -8.99 -4.84
N ILE A 287 45.35 -8.22 -5.05
CA ILE A 287 45.35 -7.10 -6.02
C ILE A 287 46.37 -6.05 -5.60
N ARG A 288 46.44 -5.73 -4.29
CA ARG A 288 47.48 -4.86 -3.75
C ARG A 288 48.88 -5.40 -4.01
N LEU A 289 49.11 -6.70 -3.83
CA LEU A 289 50.41 -7.33 -4.11
C LEU A 289 50.79 -7.26 -5.60
N ILE A 290 49.82 -7.48 -6.50
CA ILE A 290 50.04 -7.33 -7.95
C ILE A 290 50.41 -5.88 -8.29
N LEU A 291 49.61 -4.92 -7.83
CA LEU A 291 49.84 -3.49 -8.09
C LEU A 291 51.17 -3.01 -7.49
N ALA A 292 51.54 -3.52 -6.31
CA ALA A 292 52.83 -3.27 -5.69
C ALA A 292 53.98 -3.82 -6.54
N ARG A 293 53.83 -5.01 -7.12
CA ARG A 293 54.83 -5.66 -7.97
C ARG A 293 55.08 -4.93 -9.28
N PHE A 294 54.09 -4.22 -9.82
CA PHE A 294 54.22 -3.35 -10.99
C PHE A 294 54.83 -1.97 -10.66
N GLY A 295 55.27 -1.73 -9.42
CA GLY A 295 55.82 -0.44 -9.00
C GLY A 295 54.79 0.69 -8.92
N ILE A 296 53.50 0.38 -9.10
CA ILE A 296 52.41 1.38 -9.04
C ILE A 296 52.28 1.94 -7.62
N CYS A 297 52.68 1.17 -6.60
CA CYS A 297 52.76 1.62 -5.20
C CYS A 297 53.90 2.61 -4.90
N GLN A 298 54.85 2.85 -5.82
CA GLN A 298 55.93 3.84 -5.65
C GLN A 298 55.58 5.24 -6.22
N LEU A 299 54.38 5.42 -6.75
CA LEU A 299 53.89 6.72 -7.23
C LEU A 299 53.21 7.47 -6.06
N ASP A 300 54.03 8.11 -5.22
CA ASP A 300 53.60 8.89 -4.03
C ASP A 300 52.52 9.96 -4.32
N SER A 301 52.36 10.39 -5.57
CA SER A 301 51.40 11.42 -5.94
C SER A 301 49.93 10.97 -5.98
N LYS A 302 49.60 9.67 -5.89
CA LYS A 302 48.17 9.25 -5.91
C LYS A 302 47.90 7.96 -5.12
N LYS A 303 47.91 8.01 -3.78
CA LYS A 303 47.16 7.06 -2.92
C LYS A 303 45.72 6.83 -3.43
N LEU A 304 45.13 7.88 -4.00
CA LEU A 304 43.86 7.89 -4.72
C LEU A 304 43.77 6.83 -5.84
N ASN A 305 44.84 6.58 -6.60
CA ASN A 305 44.85 5.62 -7.71
C ASN A 305 44.77 4.17 -7.24
N LEU A 306 45.38 3.83 -6.11
CA LEU A 306 45.31 2.48 -5.55
C LEU A 306 43.90 2.20 -5.02
N ASP A 307 43.32 3.13 -4.26
CA ASP A 307 41.94 3.00 -3.78
C ASP A 307 40.94 2.97 -4.95
N LEU A 308 41.18 3.73 -6.02
CA LEU A 308 40.40 3.67 -7.26
C LEU A 308 40.45 2.29 -7.92
N LEU A 309 41.64 1.73 -8.11
CA LEU A 309 41.80 0.40 -8.70
C LEU A 309 41.19 -0.68 -7.80
N LEU A 310 41.43 -0.61 -6.49
CA LEU A 310 40.83 -1.54 -5.54
C LEU A 310 39.31 -1.45 -5.54
N HIS A 311 38.73 -0.25 -5.64
CA HIS A 311 37.28 -0.10 -5.77
C HIS A 311 36.73 -0.57 -7.11
N TYR A 312 37.49 -0.39 -8.19
CA TYR A 312 37.11 -0.85 -9.52
C TYR A 312 37.05 -2.39 -9.60
N PHE A 313 37.94 -3.08 -8.90
CA PHE A 313 38.00 -4.55 -8.86
C PHE A 313 37.38 -5.20 -7.63
N ALA A 314 37.11 -4.45 -6.56
CA ALA A 314 36.43 -4.99 -5.40
C ALA A 314 35.08 -5.51 -5.84
N ASP A 315 34.83 -6.79 -5.55
CA ASP A 315 33.50 -7.37 -5.61
C ASP A 315 32.68 -6.76 -4.47
N SER A 316 32.22 -5.53 -4.68
CA SER A 316 31.27 -4.87 -3.79
C SER A 316 29.91 -5.48 -4.05
N GLN A 317 29.76 -6.78 -3.73
CA GLN A 317 28.44 -7.35 -3.54
C GLN A 317 27.84 -6.56 -2.39
N PHE A 318 26.87 -5.72 -2.71
CA PHE A 318 26.08 -5.06 -1.69
C PHE A 318 25.45 -6.15 -0.81
N GLN A 319 26.01 -6.32 0.37
CA GLN A 319 25.47 -7.28 1.33
C GLN A 319 24.21 -6.67 1.90
N LEU A 320 23.08 -7.26 1.54
CA LEU A 320 21.80 -6.87 2.09
C LEU A 320 21.90 -6.94 3.62
N PRO A 321 21.58 -5.85 4.33
CA PRO A 321 21.65 -5.85 5.78
C PRO A 321 20.75 -6.96 6.30
N SER A 322 21.24 -7.67 7.32
CA SER A 322 20.45 -8.70 8.00
C SER A 322 19.12 -8.10 8.46
N PRO A 323 18.00 -8.84 8.35
CA PRO A 323 16.70 -8.39 8.88
C PRO A 323 16.75 -8.08 10.38
N TYR A 324 17.83 -8.52 11.04
CA TYR A 324 18.04 -8.44 12.49
C TYR A 324 19.05 -7.39 12.95
N SER A 325 19.79 -6.75 12.03
CA SER A 325 20.67 -5.65 12.43
C SER A 325 19.83 -4.43 12.81
N LEU A 326 20.01 -3.88 14.01
CA LEU A 326 19.32 -2.66 14.47
C LEU A 326 20.04 -1.36 14.05
N SER A 327 21.13 -1.44 13.27
CA SER A 327 21.91 -0.25 12.89
C SER A 327 21.16 0.63 11.87
N SER A 328 21.16 1.94 12.15
CA SER A 328 20.67 3.11 11.41
C SER A 328 19.52 2.91 10.41
N SER A 329 18.46 3.69 10.64
CA SER A 329 17.39 4.01 9.71
C SER A 329 17.92 4.59 8.39
N PHE A 330 17.57 3.99 7.25
CA PHE A 330 17.73 4.58 5.92
C PHE A 330 16.34 4.92 5.39
N ASP A 331 16.14 6.17 4.94
CA ASP A 331 14.92 6.54 4.21
C ASP A 331 15.14 6.26 2.73
N ILE A 332 14.38 5.30 2.16
CA ILE A 332 14.52 4.81 0.78
C ILE A 332 13.24 5.15 0.01
N THR A 333 12.86 6.43 0.04
CA THR A 333 11.84 6.97 -0.86
C THR A 333 12.53 7.47 -2.12
N TYR A 334 12.70 6.56 -3.09
CA TYR A 334 13.22 6.88 -4.43
C TYR A 334 12.15 6.51 -5.48
N PRO A 335 11.95 7.34 -6.52
CA PRO A 335 10.74 7.38 -7.33
C PRO A 335 10.58 6.21 -8.31
N THR A 336 11.69 5.66 -8.81
CA THR A 336 11.76 4.63 -9.86
C THR A 336 12.82 3.59 -9.50
N SER A 337 12.56 2.33 -9.84
CA SER A 337 13.51 1.22 -9.65
C SER A 337 14.31 0.95 -10.92
N LEU A 338 15.58 0.56 -10.77
CA LEU A 338 16.49 0.24 -11.87
C LEU A 338 16.20 -1.11 -12.52
N SER A 339 15.79 -2.10 -11.72
CA SER A 339 15.39 -3.44 -12.18
C SER A 339 14.38 -4.05 -11.22
N THR A 340 13.83 -5.22 -11.56
CA THR A 340 12.99 -6.00 -10.62
C THR A 340 13.74 -6.34 -9.33
N LYS A 341 15.02 -6.70 -9.42
CA LYS A 341 15.83 -6.99 -8.23
C LYS A 341 16.04 -5.75 -7.38
N ASP A 342 16.24 -4.59 -8.00
CA ASP A 342 16.33 -3.33 -7.27
C ASP A 342 15.02 -3.00 -6.54
N PHE A 343 13.91 -3.11 -7.26
CA PHE A 343 12.59 -2.92 -6.70
C PHE A 343 12.34 -3.80 -5.46
N LEU A 344 12.61 -5.10 -5.55
CA LEU A 344 12.44 -6.02 -4.43
C LEU A 344 13.39 -5.72 -3.26
N THR A 345 14.63 -5.31 -3.57
CA THR A 345 15.62 -4.90 -2.57
C THR A 345 15.14 -3.67 -1.80
N ARG A 346 14.63 -2.64 -2.48
CA ARG A 346 14.09 -1.44 -1.81
C ARG A 346 12.88 -1.76 -0.96
N ASN A 347 11.97 -2.60 -1.43
CA ASN A 347 10.81 -3.03 -0.62
C ASN A 347 11.24 -3.80 0.63
N TYR A 348 12.22 -4.72 0.49
CA TYR A 348 12.82 -5.41 1.64
C TYR A 348 13.41 -4.41 2.65
N LEU A 349 14.16 -3.42 2.19
CA LEU A 349 14.78 -2.42 3.06
C LEU A 349 13.73 -1.50 3.72
N ASN A 350 12.68 -1.10 3.01
CA ASN A 350 11.57 -0.30 3.56
C ASN A 350 10.78 -1.09 4.61
N LEU A 351 10.48 -2.37 4.34
CA LEU A 351 9.86 -3.26 5.32
C LEU A 351 10.75 -3.45 6.54
N ARG A 352 12.06 -3.64 6.33
CA ARG A 352 13.05 -3.76 7.41
C ARG A 352 13.06 -2.51 8.27
N TYR A 353 13.02 -1.34 7.67
CA TYR A 353 12.97 -0.06 8.37
C TYR A 353 11.73 0.03 9.27
N SER A 354 10.54 -0.20 8.70
CA SER A 354 9.28 -0.18 9.43
C SER A 354 9.31 -1.18 10.58
N TYR A 355 9.83 -2.38 10.33
CA TYR A 355 9.99 -3.42 11.34
C TYR A 355 10.91 -3.00 12.49
N ILE A 356 12.08 -2.43 12.18
CA ILE A 356 13.03 -1.92 13.20
C ILE A 356 12.41 -0.78 14.00
N ALA A 357 11.66 0.13 13.37
CA ALA A 357 10.96 1.20 14.06
C ALA A 357 9.92 0.64 15.05
N GLN A 358 9.13 -0.36 14.63
CA GLN A 358 8.16 -1.01 15.51
C GLN A 358 8.82 -1.81 16.65
N ILE A 359 9.96 -2.47 16.37
CA ILE A 359 10.78 -3.11 17.41
C ILE A 359 11.24 -2.05 18.42
N ASN A 360 11.87 -0.97 17.95
CA ASN A 360 12.40 0.08 18.83
C ASN A 360 11.30 0.71 19.70
N ASP A 361 10.14 1.01 19.13
CA ASP A 361 8.99 1.51 19.89
C ASP A 361 8.50 0.49 20.94
N HIS A 362 8.36 -0.78 20.56
CA HIS A 362 7.98 -1.85 21.50
C HIS A 362 9.00 -2.01 22.64
N LEU A 363 10.29 -1.97 22.31
CA LEU A 363 11.38 -2.10 23.27
C LEU A 363 11.43 -0.90 24.21
N GLN A 364 11.32 0.33 23.70
CA GLN A 364 11.26 1.55 24.51
C GLN A 364 10.06 1.51 25.46
N ARG A 365 8.85 1.24 24.96
CA ARG A 365 7.63 1.11 25.79
C ARG A 365 7.76 0.03 26.85
N THR A 366 8.41 -1.09 26.52
CA THR A 366 8.58 -2.21 27.44
C THR A 366 9.64 -1.92 28.51
N VAL A 367 10.78 -1.34 28.14
CA VAL A 367 11.86 -0.98 29.07
C VAL A 367 11.45 0.17 30.00
N LEU A 368 10.66 1.14 29.54
CA LEU A 368 10.16 2.23 30.39
C LEU A 368 9.29 1.74 31.57
N ARG A 369 8.74 0.52 31.49
CA ARG A 369 7.97 -0.12 32.57
C ARG A 369 8.85 -0.87 33.57
N LEU A 370 10.14 -0.96 33.31
CA LEU A 370 11.10 -1.64 34.16
C LEU A 370 11.95 -0.61 34.91
N GLU A 371 12.16 -0.86 36.20
CA GLU A 371 13.06 -0.11 37.03
C GLU A 371 14.16 -1.04 37.54
N LYS A 372 15.40 -0.57 37.58
CA LYS A 372 16.49 -1.34 38.19
C LYS A 372 16.84 -0.74 39.55
N LYS A 373 16.64 -1.51 40.61
CA LYS A 373 17.01 -1.16 42.00
C LYS A 373 18.09 -2.12 42.47
N GLY A 374 19.35 -1.71 42.33
CA GLY A 374 20.52 -2.58 42.58
C GLY A 374 20.65 -3.69 41.52
N ASN A 375 20.72 -4.94 41.98
CA ASN A 375 20.70 -6.13 41.10
C ASN A 375 19.28 -6.61 40.76
N ASN A 376 18.26 -6.05 41.43
CA ASN A 376 16.87 -6.44 41.21
C ASN A 376 16.21 -5.55 40.16
N ILE A 377 15.51 -6.19 39.23
CA ILE A 377 14.64 -5.50 38.27
C ILE A 377 13.23 -5.50 38.85
N THR A 378 12.71 -4.32 39.16
CA THR A 378 11.32 -4.06 39.59
C THR A 378 10.46 -3.61 38.42
N GLY A 379 9.14 -3.70 38.56
CA GLY A 379 8.20 -3.51 37.44
C GLY A 379 7.91 -4.82 36.70
N SER A 380 6.85 -4.81 35.89
CA SER A 380 6.38 -6.00 35.16
C SER A 380 5.85 -5.64 33.78
N SER A 381 6.15 -6.48 32.80
CA SER A 381 5.51 -6.49 31.49
C SER A 381 5.32 -7.94 31.08
N LYS A 382 4.17 -8.26 30.48
CA LYS A 382 3.89 -9.61 29.95
C LYS A 382 4.87 -10.07 28.86
N TYR A 383 5.66 -9.14 28.32
CA TYR A 383 6.67 -9.41 27.29
C TYR A 383 8.10 -9.52 27.83
N VAL A 384 8.33 -9.26 29.13
CA VAL A 384 9.68 -9.25 29.71
C VAL A 384 9.94 -10.55 30.45
N ILE A 385 11.09 -11.14 30.14
CA ILE A 385 11.60 -12.35 30.75
C ILE A 385 12.87 -11.98 31.51
N LYS A 386 12.91 -12.27 32.81
CA LYS A 386 14.10 -12.06 33.64
C LYS A 386 15.05 -13.25 33.47
N LEU A 387 16.32 -12.96 33.20
CA LEU A 387 17.35 -13.97 32.99
C LEU A 387 18.13 -14.19 34.29
N ASN A 388 18.29 -15.45 34.71
CA ASN A 388 19.00 -15.79 35.96
C ASN A 388 20.45 -16.23 35.70
N ARG A 389 20.62 -17.12 34.73
CA ARG A 389 21.93 -17.60 34.27
C ARG A 389 21.96 -17.52 32.77
N PHE A 390 22.97 -16.84 32.24
CA PHE A 390 23.22 -16.74 30.82
C PHE A 390 24.55 -17.43 30.52
N LYS A 391 24.53 -18.44 29.64
CA LYS A 391 25.71 -19.19 29.23
C LYS A 391 25.78 -19.22 27.71
N ILE A 392 26.85 -18.66 27.15
CA ILE A 392 27.16 -18.86 25.73
C ILE A 392 27.74 -20.27 25.59
N SER A 393 27.20 -21.06 24.68
CA SER A 393 27.87 -22.27 24.24
C SER A 393 28.71 -21.93 23.01
N GLU A 394 30.03 -22.11 23.06
CA GLU A 394 30.93 -21.92 21.92
C GLU A 394 30.77 -22.98 20.81
N LYS A 395 29.61 -23.63 20.72
CA LYS A 395 29.25 -24.41 19.54
C LYS A 395 28.92 -23.44 18.40
N ALA A 396 29.95 -22.80 17.85
CA ALA A 396 29.85 -22.11 16.57
C ALA A 396 29.57 -23.16 15.49
N GLN A 397 28.30 -23.46 15.24
CA GLN A 397 27.93 -24.18 14.04
C GLN A 397 28.22 -23.24 12.86
N LEU A 398 29.26 -23.56 12.10
CA LEU A 398 29.48 -23.02 10.76
C LEU A 398 28.34 -23.55 9.87
N LEU A 399 27.17 -22.90 9.92
CA LEU A 399 26.04 -23.22 9.05
C LEU A 399 26.35 -22.82 7.60
N SER A 400 27.31 -21.91 7.40
CA SER A 400 27.94 -21.60 6.11
C SER A 400 29.40 -21.15 6.33
N PRO A 401 30.28 -21.19 5.31
CA PRO A 401 31.64 -20.63 5.38
C PRO A 401 31.70 -19.14 5.73
N SER A 402 30.57 -18.44 5.59
CA SER A 402 30.44 -16.98 5.69
C SER A 402 29.70 -16.47 6.93
N SER A 403 29.02 -17.33 7.71
CA SER A 403 28.25 -16.89 8.89
C SER A 403 28.72 -17.57 10.17
N LYS A 404 29.08 -16.75 11.17
CA LYS A 404 29.44 -17.22 12.51
C LYS A 404 28.27 -16.94 13.43
N ARG A 405 27.37 -17.90 13.61
CA ARG A 405 26.25 -17.76 14.56
C ARG A 405 26.62 -18.36 15.92
N LEU A 406 26.29 -17.63 16.98
CA LEU A 406 26.45 -18.09 18.37
C LEU A 406 25.15 -18.72 18.87
N GLU A 407 25.27 -19.90 19.46
CA GLU A 407 24.19 -20.53 20.22
C GLU A 407 24.37 -20.21 21.72
N CYS A 408 23.33 -19.69 22.35
CA CYS A 408 23.32 -19.41 23.79
C CYS A 408 22.22 -20.21 24.48
N ALA A 409 22.49 -20.57 25.72
CA ALA A 409 21.53 -21.20 26.61
C ALA A 409 21.33 -20.29 27.83
N PHE A 410 20.08 -20.06 28.22
CA PHE A 410 19.77 -19.29 29.41
C PHE A 410 18.60 -19.88 30.19
N GLU A 411 18.69 -19.75 31.51
CA GLU A 411 17.64 -20.14 32.44
C GLU A 411 16.65 -18.98 32.65
N ILE A 412 15.35 -19.29 32.54
CA ILE A 412 14.26 -18.31 32.70
C ILE A 412 13.60 -18.44 34.08
N PHE A 413 13.21 -17.32 34.68
CA PHE A 413 12.40 -17.25 35.89
C PHE A 413 10.95 -16.74 35.61
N GLY A 414 9.94 -17.42 36.15
CA GLY A 414 8.52 -16.99 36.15
C GLY A 414 7.57 -17.73 35.19
N ASP A 415 6.27 -17.42 35.29
CA ASP A 415 5.18 -18.11 34.56
C ASP A 415 5.06 -17.79 33.06
N ILE A 416 5.82 -16.81 32.56
CA ILE A 416 5.81 -16.38 31.14
C ILE A 416 6.30 -17.50 30.20
N ASN A 417 6.92 -18.55 30.76
CA ASN A 417 7.32 -19.77 30.05
C ASN A 417 6.19 -20.47 29.28
N LYS A 418 4.92 -20.26 29.64
CA LYS A 418 3.79 -20.92 28.96
C LYS A 418 3.59 -20.47 27.51
N ASP A 419 4.03 -19.26 27.16
CA ASP A 419 3.72 -18.68 25.84
C ASP A 419 4.90 -18.70 24.86
N LEU A 420 6.09 -19.12 25.28
CA LEU A 420 7.26 -19.18 24.40
C LEU A 420 7.15 -20.37 23.43
N LYS A 421 7.44 -20.10 22.16
CA LYS A 421 7.47 -21.13 21.11
C LYS A 421 8.83 -21.18 20.45
N VAL A 422 9.19 -22.35 19.91
CA VAL A 422 10.32 -22.47 18.98
C VAL A 422 10.09 -21.50 17.82
N ASN A 423 11.17 -20.85 17.36
CA ASN A 423 11.19 -19.76 16.39
C ASN A 423 10.76 -18.38 16.89
N ASP A 424 10.38 -18.22 18.16
CA ASP A 424 10.15 -16.88 18.71
C ASP A 424 11.46 -16.08 18.73
N ILE A 425 11.36 -14.79 18.40
CA ILE A 425 12.48 -13.84 18.54
C ILE A 425 12.41 -13.14 19.89
N LEU A 426 13.57 -13.05 20.50
CA LEU A 426 13.84 -12.35 21.75
C LEU A 426 14.82 -11.22 21.49
N ALA A 427 14.56 -10.06 22.08
CA ALA A 427 15.51 -8.96 22.18
C ALA A 427 16.18 -8.99 23.56
N LEU A 428 17.47 -9.23 23.59
CA LEU A 428 18.29 -9.38 24.79
C LEU A 428 18.98 -8.04 25.11
N ASN A 429 18.97 -7.65 26.39
CA ASN A 429 19.63 -6.41 26.84
C ASN A 429 20.19 -6.51 28.27
N ASN A 430 21.22 -5.70 28.55
CA ASN A 430 21.72 -5.40 29.89
C ASN A 430 21.14 -4.06 30.37
N LEU A 431 20.25 -4.09 31.35
CA LEU A 431 19.72 -2.88 31.98
C LEU A 431 20.78 -2.16 32.84
N VAL A 432 21.89 -2.83 33.20
CA VAL A 432 22.85 -2.32 34.21
C VAL A 432 23.77 -1.20 33.71
N LYS A 433 24.23 -1.25 32.45
CA LYS A 433 25.47 -0.51 32.09
C LYS A 433 25.29 0.71 31.21
N GLU A 434 24.20 0.84 30.44
CA GLU A 434 23.92 2.01 29.60
C GLU A 434 22.54 1.81 28.97
N ARG A 435 21.56 2.70 29.20
CA ARG A 435 20.26 2.67 28.49
C ARG A 435 20.40 2.73 26.96
N ASN A 436 21.59 3.10 26.48
CA ASN A 436 21.91 3.32 25.07
C ASN A 436 22.55 2.11 24.38
N LYS A 437 22.82 1.00 25.09
CA LYS A 437 23.33 -0.19 24.40
C LYS A 437 22.26 -0.79 23.48
N PRO A 438 22.61 -1.10 22.22
CA PRO A 438 21.66 -1.70 21.29
C PRO A 438 21.27 -3.09 21.76
N PHE A 439 20.00 -3.45 21.55
CA PHE A 439 19.51 -4.79 21.84
C PHE A 439 20.16 -5.81 20.92
N LYS A 440 20.32 -7.05 21.40
CA LYS A 440 20.77 -8.18 20.60
C LYS A 440 19.60 -9.11 20.30
N LEU A 441 19.39 -9.48 19.05
CA LEU A 441 18.28 -10.35 18.66
C LEU A 441 18.71 -11.82 18.64
N ALA A 442 17.90 -12.68 19.24
CA ALA A 442 18.11 -14.12 19.26
C ALA A 442 16.80 -14.88 18.95
N LYS A 443 16.88 -15.96 18.18
CA LYS A 443 15.76 -16.83 17.83
C LYS A 443 15.80 -18.11 18.64
N ILE A 444 14.70 -18.48 19.28
CA ILE A 444 14.61 -19.71 20.08
C ILE A 444 14.73 -20.93 19.14
N SER A 445 15.76 -21.74 19.35
CA SER A 445 15.98 -22.99 18.63
C SER A 445 15.39 -24.18 19.38
N LYS A 446 15.51 -24.20 20.72
CA LYS A 446 14.95 -25.24 21.59
C LYS A 446 14.45 -24.63 22.89
N PHE A 447 13.39 -25.21 23.43
CA PHE A 447 12.76 -24.75 24.66
C PHE A 447 12.41 -25.95 25.53
N ASN A 448 12.83 -25.92 26.80
CA ASN A 448 12.34 -26.82 27.85
C ASN A 448 11.80 -25.98 29.03
N LYS A 449 11.16 -26.61 30.02
CA LYS A 449 10.47 -25.89 31.12
C LYS A 449 11.35 -24.90 31.91
N LYS A 450 12.68 -25.04 31.90
CA LYS A 450 13.61 -24.22 32.70
C LYS A 450 14.70 -23.52 31.89
N GLU A 451 15.00 -24.02 30.70
CA GLU A 451 16.13 -23.60 29.87
C GLU A 451 15.68 -23.34 28.44
N VAL A 452 16.18 -22.25 27.88
CA VAL A 452 15.93 -21.85 26.51
C VAL A 452 17.25 -21.78 25.79
N ILE A 453 17.29 -22.42 24.64
CA ILE A 453 18.42 -22.36 23.73
C ILE A 453 18.00 -21.46 22.58
N ALA A 454 18.78 -20.41 22.34
CA ALA A 454 18.55 -19.45 21.29
C ALA A 454 19.80 -19.26 20.44
N ILE A 455 19.59 -18.91 19.19
CA ILE A 455 20.66 -18.63 18.22
C ILE A 455 20.64 -17.13 17.96
N PHE A 456 21.78 -16.47 18.16
CA PHE A 456 21.93 -15.06 17.81
C PHE A 456 21.77 -14.87 16.30
N LEU A 457 21.03 -13.82 15.97
CA LEU A 457 20.63 -13.53 14.59
C LEU A 457 21.55 -12.54 13.88
N GLU A 458 22.39 -11.85 14.66
CA GLU A 458 23.48 -10.99 14.19
C GLU A 458 24.77 -11.80 14.11
N ASP A 459 25.61 -11.51 13.11
CA ASP A 459 27.01 -11.91 13.17
C ASP A 459 27.69 -11.14 14.31
N TYR A 460 28.66 -11.78 14.98
CA TYR A 460 29.39 -11.17 16.08
C TYR A 460 30.81 -10.81 15.64
N ASP A 461 31.20 -9.56 15.90
CA ASP A 461 32.59 -9.11 15.80
C ASP A 461 33.37 -9.44 17.08
N ASN A 462 32.72 -9.28 18.24
CA ASN A 462 33.29 -9.55 19.55
C ASN A 462 32.33 -10.38 20.41
N ILE A 463 32.79 -11.53 20.91
CA ILE A 463 32.00 -12.41 21.79
C ILE A 463 31.70 -11.77 23.15
N ASP A 464 32.51 -10.80 23.58
CA ASP A 464 32.35 -10.11 24.86
C ASP A 464 31.03 -9.34 24.95
N ASP A 465 30.53 -8.82 23.82
CA ASP A 465 29.27 -8.09 23.74
C ASP A 465 28.04 -8.98 24.04
N TYR A 466 28.25 -10.30 24.04
CA TYR A 466 27.21 -11.30 24.24
C TYR A 466 27.30 -11.97 25.62
N LYS A 467 28.30 -11.65 26.46
CA LYS A 467 28.61 -12.43 27.68
C LYS A 467 27.54 -12.39 28.78
N SER A 468 26.74 -11.34 28.85
CA SER A 468 25.68 -11.23 29.87
C SER A 468 24.47 -10.49 29.31
N PHE A 469 23.28 -10.87 29.75
CA PHE A 469 22.03 -10.15 29.53
C PHE A 469 21.18 -10.27 30.80
N ASP A 470 20.51 -9.19 31.19
CA ASP A 470 19.65 -9.18 32.38
C ASP A 470 18.20 -9.56 32.02
N ILE A 471 17.77 -9.21 30.81
CA ILE A 471 16.41 -9.39 30.32
C ILE A 471 16.38 -9.92 28.89
N ALA A 472 15.32 -10.67 28.59
CA ALA A 472 14.86 -10.97 27.24
C ALA A 472 13.46 -10.39 27.02
N ILE A 473 13.25 -9.67 25.93
CA ILE A 473 11.94 -9.12 25.57
C ILE A 473 11.38 -9.92 24.40
N LYS A 474 10.21 -10.53 24.62
CA LYS A 474 9.46 -11.25 23.61
C LYS A 474 8.75 -10.28 22.67
N PHE A 475 8.80 -10.57 21.38
CA PHE A 475 8.04 -9.80 20.39
C PHE A 475 6.56 -10.17 20.38
N PRO A 476 5.63 -9.19 20.34
CA PRO A 476 4.21 -9.43 20.18
C PRO A 476 3.88 -10.07 18.81
N PRO A 477 2.68 -10.69 18.66
CA PRO A 477 2.31 -11.41 17.43
C PRO A 477 2.39 -10.59 16.14
N ASN A 478 2.06 -9.29 16.19
CA ASN A 478 2.15 -8.39 15.04
C ASN A 478 3.60 -8.22 14.53
N LEU A 479 4.60 -8.18 15.43
CA LEU A 479 5.99 -8.16 15.01
C LEU A 479 6.42 -9.49 14.36
N LYS A 480 5.80 -10.62 14.74
CA LYS A 480 6.10 -11.92 14.11
C LYS A 480 5.60 -11.98 12.67
N SER A 481 4.42 -11.42 12.39
CA SER A 481 3.92 -11.37 11.00
C SER A 481 4.81 -10.47 10.14
N THR A 482 5.20 -9.28 10.62
CA THR A 482 6.14 -8.40 9.90
C THR A 482 7.50 -9.07 9.67
N GLN A 483 8.02 -9.81 10.65
CA GLN A 483 9.25 -10.60 10.48
C GLN A 483 9.11 -11.63 9.37
N HIS A 484 8.01 -12.39 9.34
CA HIS A 484 7.76 -13.37 8.29
C HIS A 484 7.68 -12.70 6.92
N LYS A 485 7.00 -11.55 6.80
CA LYS A 485 7.01 -10.72 5.58
C LYS A 485 8.42 -10.34 5.17
N LEU A 486 9.28 -9.98 6.12
CA LEU A 486 10.65 -9.60 5.85
C LEU A 486 11.54 -10.77 5.38
N GLU A 487 11.36 -11.96 5.95
CA GLU A 487 12.01 -13.19 5.49
C GLU A 487 11.56 -13.57 4.08
N LEU A 488 10.26 -13.46 3.79
CA LEU A 488 9.71 -13.65 2.45
C LEU A 488 10.26 -12.63 1.45
N ALA A 489 10.28 -11.34 1.81
CA ALA A 489 10.83 -10.27 0.99
C ALA A 489 12.29 -10.54 0.62
N LYS A 490 13.10 -10.97 1.58
CA LYS A 490 14.47 -11.39 1.32
C LYS A 490 14.55 -12.58 0.37
N SER A 491 13.65 -13.56 0.51
CA SER A 491 13.61 -14.75 -0.34
C SER A 491 13.21 -14.48 -1.80
N PHE A 492 12.57 -13.33 -2.07
CA PHE A 492 12.20 -12.93 -3.43
C PHE A 492 13.29 -12.15 -4.15
N ILE A 493 14.28 -11.60 -3.45
CA ILE A 493 15.36 -10.87 -4.10
C ILE A 493 16.11 -11.82 -5.04
N GLY A 494 16.17 -11.45 -6.33
CA GLY A 494 16.73 -12.27 -7.40
C GLY A 494 15.73 -13.15 -8.15
N LYS A 495 14.46 -13.22 -7.72
CA LYS A 495 13.39 -13.83 -8.52
C LYS A 495 12.86 -12.84 -9.56
N SER A 496 12.53 -13.36 -10.74
CA SER A 496 11.90 -12.59 -11.81
C SER A 496 10.39 -12.46 -11.57
N LEU A 497 9.85 -11.26 -11.82
CA LEU A 497 8.40 -11.06 -11.94
C LEU A 497 7.94 -11.44 -13.35
N PRO A 498 6.63 -11.70 -13.55
CA PRO A 498 6.05 -11.80 -14.89
C PRO A 498 6.46 -10.62 -15.78
N ASN A 499 6.87 -10.89 -17.02
CA ASN A 499 7.44 -9.88 -17.92
C ASN A 499 6.54 -8.64 -18.13
N TRP A 500 5.22 -8.83 -18.11
CA TRP A 500 4.27 -7.72 -18.25
C TRP A 500 4.20 -6.85 -16.98
N ILE A 501 4.44 -7.43 -15.80
CA ILE A 501 4.60 -6.68 -14.54
C ILE A 501 5.94 -5.98 -14.53
N SER A 502 7.03 -6.69 -14.88
CA SER A 502 8.38 -6.11 -14.88
C SER A 502 8.48 -4.91 -15.81
N LYS A 503 7.82 -4.95 -16.98
CA LYS A 503 7.71 -3.81 -17.90
C LYS A 503 6.86 -2.67 -17.34
N GLY A 504 5.73 -2.98 -16.69
CA GLY A 504 4.84 -1.97 -16.11
C GLY A 504 5.52 -1.00 -15.14
N TYR A 505 6.61 -1.41 -14.47
CA TYR A 505 7.36 -0.52 -13.58
C TYR A 505 7.99 0.68 -14.27
N GLU A 506 8.34 0.56 -15.54
CA GLU A 506 8.71 1.71 -16.34
C GLU A 506 7.43 2.50 -16.56
N ARG A 507 7.22 3.63 -15.85
CA ARG A 507 5.97 4.42 -15.90
C ARG A 507 5.45 4.70 -17.31
N SER A 508 6.32 4.69 -18.33
CA SER A 508 5.99 4.80 -19.75
C SER A 508 5.29 3.56 -20.36
N ALA A 509 5.53 2.36 -19.82
CA ALA A 509 5.05 1.09 -20.36
C ALA A 509 3.61 0.74 -19.97
N TYR A 510 3.03 1.34 -18.93
CA TYR A 510 1.59 1.18 -18.66
C TYR A 510 0.73 1.65 -19.84
N ASN A 511 1.23 2.59 -20.64
CA ASN A 511 0.56 3.06 -21.85
C ASN A 511 0.55 2.01 -22.97
N SER A 512 1.52 1.07 -22.99
CA SER A 512 1.68 0.06 -24.05
C SER A 512 1.26 -1.36 -23.63
N LEU A 513 0.93 -1.60 -22.35
CA LEU A 513 0.45 -2.88 -21.84
C LEU A 513 -0.97 -3.27 -22.30
N SER A 514 -1.56 -2.51 -23.23
CA SER A 514 -2.87 -2.80 -23.82
C SER A 514 -2.83 -3.79 -24.98
N GLU A 515 -1.80 -4.65 -25.11
CA GLU A 515 -1.85 -5.72 -26.12
C GLU A 515 -2.96 -6.70 -25.73
N PHE A 516 -4.06 -6.64 -26.48
CA PHE A 516 -5.25 -7.47 -26.31
C PHE A 516 -4.90 -8.89 -26.76
N LYS A 517 -4.88 -9.86 -25.83
CA LYS A 517 -4.91 -11.29 -26.18
C LYS A 517 -5.86 -12.01 -25.24
N PHE A 518 -7.07 -12.28 -25.70
CA PHE A 518 -8.06 -13.01 -24.93
C PHE A 518 -8.70 -14.14 -25.72
N ASP A 519 -8.24 -15.37 -25.48
CA ASP A 519 -9.02 -16.56 -25.82
C ASP A 519 -9.91 -16.93 -24.64
N GLY A 520 -11.18 -16.51 -24.66
CA GLY A 520 -12.14 -16.93 -23.66
C GLY A 520 -13.58 -16.52 -23.96
N GLU A 521 -14.50 -16.99 -23.11
CA GLU A 521 -15.93 -16.77 -23.24
C GLU A 521 -16.43 -16.06 -21.98
N THR A 522 -17.15 -14.95 -22.13
CA THR A 522 -17.82 -14.28 -21.01
C THR A 522 -19.28 -13.96 -21.34
N TYR A 523 -20.15 -13.90 -20.34
CA TYR A 523 -21.56 -13.60 -20.48
C TYR A 523 -21.86 -12.20 -19.95
N LEU A 524 -22.41 -11.33 -20.81
CA LEU A 524 -22.76 -9.96 -20.46
C LEU A 524 -24.25 -9.68 -20.66
N ASN A 525 -24.88 -9.03 -19.69
CA ASN A 525 -26.21 -8.43 -19.86
C ASN A 525 -26.09 -7.03 -20.44
N THR A 526 -25.89 -6.93 -21.74
CA THR A 526 -25.71 -5.64 -22.42
C THR A 526 -26.30 -5.66 -23.81
N SER A 527 -26.66 -4.49 -24.32
CA SER A 527 -27.07 -4.33 -25.72
C SER A 527 -25.86 -4.32 -26.65
N VAL A 528 -26.04 -4.82 -27.87
CA VAL A 528 -25.02 -4.70 -28.95
C VAL A 528 -24.57 -3.24 -29.11
N ASN A 529 -25.49 -2.27 -29.05
CA ASN A 529 -25.17 -0.85 -29.17
C ASN A 529 -24.22 -0.34 -28.06
N GLN A 530 -24.37 -0.82 -26.82
CA GLN A 530 -23.45 -0.48 -25.73
C GLN A 530 -22.07 -1.10 -25.97
N LEU A 531 -22.01 -2.33 -26.47
CA LEU A 531 -20.73 -2.95 -26.87
C LEU A 531 -20.07 -2.20 -28.02
N THR A 532 -20.82 -1.77 -29.04
CA THR A 532 -20.28 -0.97 -30.15
C THR A 532 -19.69 0.35 -29.66
N LYS A 533 -20.33 0.99 -28.66
CA LYS A 533 -19.79 2.21 -28.05
C LYS A 533 -18.52 1.96 -27.24
N LEU A 534 -18.45 0.84 -26.52
CA LEU A 534 -17.28 0.47 -25.73
C LEU A 534 -16.08 0.06 -26.58
N PHE A 535 -16.34 -0.56 -27.73
CA PHE A 535 -15.34 -1.08 -28.66
C PHE A 535 -15.52 -0.48 -30.05
N PRO A 536 -15.33 0.85 -30.22
CA PRO A 536 -15.57 1.52 -31.50
C PRO A 536 -14.63 1.03 -32.61
N ASN A 537 -13.50 0.43 -32.24
CA ASN A 537 -12.46 -0.05 -33.16
C ASN A 537 -12.56 -1.56 -33.45
N HIS A 538 -13.53 -2.29 -32.89
CA HIS A 538 -13.66 -3.73 -33.12
C HIS A 538 -14.89 -4.02 -33.98
N GLU A 539 -14.75 -4.95 -34.92
CA GLU A 539 -15.89 -5.44 -35.70
C GLU A 539 -16.73 -6.37 -34.82
N ILE A 540 -17.98 -5.99 -34.54
CA ILE A 540 -18.89 -6.84 -33.79
C ILE A 540 -19.58 -7.78 -34.78
N ASP A 541 -19.08 -9.02 -34.84
CA ASP A 541 -19.67 -10.07 -35.66
C ASP A 541 -20.88 -10.64 -34.93
N ASN A 542 -22.03 -10.10 -35.30
CA ASN A 542 -23.31 -10.67 -34.90
C ASN A 542 -23.58 -11.84 -35.82
N ASP A 543 -23.60 -13.05 -35.27
CA ASP A 543 -24.18 -14.26 -35.89
C ASP A 543 -25.71 -14.07 -36.06
N ALA A 544 -26.10 -13.09 -36.89
CA ALA A 544 -27.41 -12.48 -36.99
C ALA A 544 -28.44 -13.41 -37.67
N ALA A 545 -27.97 -14.52 -38.25
CA ALA A 545 -28.80 -15.54 -38.88
C ALA A 545 -29.73 -16.26 -37.87
N LEU A 546 -29.37 -16.32 -36.59
CA LEU A 546 -30.18 -16.98 -35.55
C LEU A 546 -31.15 -16.01 -34.84
N ILE A 547 -30.78 -14.74 -34.68
CA ILE A 547 -31.59 -13.74 -33.95
C ILE A 547 -32.80 -13.27 -34.77
N LYS A 548 -32.67 -13.15 -36.11
CA LYS A 548 -33.78 -12.72 -36.99
C LYS A 548 -34.94 -13.72 -37.09
N LYS A 549 -34.75 -15.00 -36.77
CA LYS A 549 -35.80 -16.06 -36.90
C LYS A 549 -36.75 -16.19 -35.70
N ARG A 550 -36.49 -15.54 -34.56
CA ARG A 550 -37.34 -15.59 -33.35
C ARG A 550 -38.07 -14.26 -33.06
N LYS A 551 -38.55 -13.56 -34.09
CA LYS A 551 -39.56 -12.50 -33.88
C LYS A 551 -40.87 -13.17 -33.47
N ILE A 552 -41.08 -13.33 -32.16
CA ILE A 552 -42.39 -13.64 -31.59
C ILE A 552 -43.29 -12.45 -31.94
N LYS A 553 -44.29 -12.68 -32.79
CA LYS A 553 -45.29 -11.66 -33.16
C LYS A 553 -46.04 -11.24 -31.88
N GLY A 554 -45.71 -10.07 -31.32
CA GLY A 554 -46.53 -9.44 -30.28
C GLY A 554 -45.79 -8.75 -29.13
N SER A 555 -44.49 -9.01 -28.90
CA SER A 555 -43.75 -8.32 -27.83
C SER A 555 -42.90 -7.17 -28.40
N ASN A 556 -43.25 -5.93 -28.03
CA ASN A 556 -42.45 -4.73 -28.31
C ASN A 556 -41.18 -4.61 -27.46
N ASP A 557 -40.80 -5.68 -26.76
CA ASP A 557 -39.63 -5.65 -25.90
C ASP A 557 -38.36 -5.96 -26.68
N ASN A 558 -37.52 -4.94 -26.80
CA ASN A 558 -36.06 -5.06 -26.93
C ASN A 558 -35.48 -5.76 -25.68
N THR A 559 -35.94 -6.99 -25.39
CA THR A 559 -35.51 -7.74 -24.22
C THR A 559 -34.03 -8.10 -24.38
N VAL A 560 -33.28 -7.72 -23.36
CA VAL A 560 -31.83 -7.82 -23.30
C VAL A 560 -31.43 -9.30 -23.34
N ASN A 561 -30.80 -9.71 -24.43
CA ASN A 561 -30.23 -11.05 -24.55
C ASN A 561 -28.90 -11.05 -23.81
N LEU A 562 -28.60 -12.08 -22.99
CA LEU A 562 -27.23 -12.28 -22.55
C LEU A 562 -26.37 -12.54 -23.77
N LEU A 563 -25.23 -11.86 -23.84
CA LEU A 563 -24.28 -11.98 -24.93
C LEU A 563 -23.06 -12.72 -24.42
N LYS A 564 -22.84 -13.92 -24.95
CA LYS A 564 -21.59 -14.64 -24.86
C LYS A 564 -20.61 -14.00 -25.83
N LEU A 565 -19.55 -13.39 -25.32
CA LEU A 565 -18.50 -12.75 -26.10
C LEU A 565 -17.32 -13.69 -26.31
N THR A 566 -16.87 -13.80 -27.56
CA THR A 566 -15.53 -14.27 -27.90
C THR A 566 -14.79 -13.10 -28.55
N ILE A 567 -13.68 -12.64 -27.96
CA ILE A 567 -12.94 -11.46 -28.44
C ILE A 567 -11.65 -11.95 -29.11
N ASN A 568 -11.58 -11.89 -30.43
CA ASN A 568 -10.34 -12.09 -31.18
C ASN A 568 -9.75 -10.71 -31.52
N ASP A 569 -8.47 -10.64 -31.91
CA ASP A 569 -7.70 -9.39 -32.10
C ASP A 569 -8.43 -8.27 -32.89
N GLU A 570 -9.37 -8.60 -33.78
CA GLU A 570 -10.16 -7.63 -34.55
C GLU A 570 -11.69 -7.79 -34.43
N LYS A 571 -12.19 -8.91 -33.86
CA LYS A 571 -13.61 -9.28 -33.91
C LYS A 571 -14.19 -9.70 -32.57
N ILE A 572 -15.38 -9.22 -32.26
CA ILE A 572 -16.17 -9.64 -31.09
C ILE A 572 -17.35 -10.49 -31.58
N ASN A 573 -17.28 -11.80 -31.37
CA ASN A 573 -18.37 -12.73 -31.70
C ASN A 573 -19.38 -12.77 -30.55
N ILE A 574 -20.66 -12.66 -30.89
CA ILE A 574 -21.76 -12.63 -29.90
C ILE A 574 -22.68 -13.84 -30.06
N LYS A 575 -22.92 -14.60 -28.98
CA LYS A 575 -23.96 -15.65 -28.92
C LYS A 575 -24.98 -15.37 -27.83
N SER A 576 -26.27 -15.62 -28.06
CA SER A 576 -27.31 -15.38 -27.04
C SER A 576 -27.32 -16.45 -25.93
N SER A 577 -27.62 -16.05 -24.69
CA SER A 577 -27.80 -16.92 -23.52
C SER A 577 -29.01 -16.48 -22.66
N HIS A 578 -29.45 -17.31 -21.72
CA HIS A 578 -30.72 -17.17 -20.98
C HIS A 578 -30.58 -16.93 -19.45
N GLU A 579 -29.38 -16.71 -18.91
CA GLU A 579 -29.20 -16.55 -17.46
C GLU A 579 -29.33 -15.10 -16.99
N PRO A 580 -30.20 -14.77 -16.03
CA PRO A 580 -30.35 -13.38 -15.56
C PRO A 580 -29.05 -12.89 -14.90
N THR A 581 -28.46 -11.83 -15.44
CA THR A 581 -27.35 -11.09 -14.81
C THR A 581 -27.77 -9.64 -14.57
N GLN A 582 -27.19 -8.99 -13.56
CA GLN A 582 -27.53 -7.59 -13.25
C GLN A 582 -27.07 -6.66 -14.38
N SER A 583 -27.86 -5.62 -14.67
CA SER A 583 -27.48 -4.61 -15.65
C SER A 583 -26.30 -3.79 -15.11
N LEU A 584 -25.20 -3.75 -15.86
CA LEU A 584 -24.05 -2.91 -15.57
C LEU A 584 -24.17 -1.59 -16.34
N ASN A 585 -23.75 -0.48 -15.73
CA ASN A 585 -23.60 0.77 -16.47
C ASN A 585 -22.41 0.70 -17.46
N GLU A 586 -22.24 1.71 -18.30
CA GLU A 586 -21.19 1.72 -19.33
C GLU A 586 -19.77 1.60 -18.74
N GLN A 587 -19.49 2.27 -17.62
CA GLN A 587 -18.16 2.26 -16.99
C GLN A 587 -17.85 0.93 -16.29
N GLN A 588 -18.84 0.33 -15.62
CA GLN A 588 -18.74 -1.00 -15.02
C GLN A 588 -18.58 -2.06 -16.10
N LEU A 589 -19.32 -1.95 -17.21
CA LEU A 589 -19.18 -2.85 -18.35
C LEU A 589 -17.79 -2.72 -18.98
N LYS A 590 -17.26 -1.50 -19.14
CA LYS A 590 -15.87 -1.26 -19.54
C LYS A 590 -14.88 -1.90 -18.57
N GLY A 591 -15.11 -1.74 -17.26
CA GLY A 591 -14.32 -2.36 -16.18
C GLY A 591 -14.29 -3.89 -16.27
N LEU A 592 -15.46 -4.49 -16.50
CA LEU A 592 -15.63 -5.93 -16.62
C LEU A 592 -14.89 -6.48 -17.83
N VAL A 593 -15.10 -5.89 -19.02
CA VAL A 593 -14.43 -6.37 -20.23
C VAL A 593 -12.92 -6.15 -20.15
N SER A 594 -12.47 -5.00 -19.65
CA SER A 594 -11.03 -4.74 -19.47
C SER A 594 -10.41 -5.75 -18.51
N SER A 595 -11.09 -6.08 -17.41
CA SER A 595 -10.64 -7.10 -16.43
C SER A 595 -10.52 -8.50 -17.03
N ILE A 596 -11.26 -8.80 -18.08
CA ILE A 596 -11.24 -10.10 -18.75
C ILE A 596 -10.13 -10.14 -19.80
N VAL A 597 -9.89 -9.03 -20.49
CA VAL A 597 -9.01 -8.99 -21.67
C VAL A 597 -7.59 -8.54 -21.34
N GLN A 598 -7.41 -7.59 -20.43
CA GLN A 598 -6.11 -7.02 -20.10
C GLN A 598 -5.42 -7.81 -18.98
N ASN A 599 -4.09 -7.87 -19.04
CA ASN A 599 -3.29 -8.40 -17.92
C ASN A 599 -3.36 -7.51 -16.68
N VAL A 600 -3.47 -6.19 -16.86
CA VAL A 600 -3.67 -5.23 -15.76
C VAL A 600 -4.90 -4.39 -16.02
N THR A 601 -5.78 -4.29 -15.03
CA THR A 601 -6.92 -3.37 -15.08
C THR A 601 -6.94 -2.50 -13.83
N LEU A 602 -6.98 -1.19 -14.03
CA LEU A 602 -7.04 -0.19 -12.97
C LEU A 602 -8.45 0.41 -12.92
N ILE A 603 -9.15 0.23 -11.80
CA ILE A 603 -10.53 0.66 -11.62
C ILE A 603 -10.59 1.65 -10.47
N GLU A 604 -10.66 2.95 -10.81
CA GLU A 604 -10.88 4.02 -9.82
C GLU A 604 -12.35 3.98 -9.41
N SER A 605 -12.59 3.57 -8.17
CA SER A 605 -13.91 3.36 -7.62
C SER A 605 -13.98 3.93 -6.20
N ASN A 606 -15.13 4.52 -5.90
CA ASN A 606 -15.45 4.97 -4.55
C ASN A 606 -16.60 4.14 -3.97
N PRO A 607 -16.77 4.09 -2.63
CA PRO A 607 -17.91 3.43 -2.02
C PRO A 607 -19.22 3.96 -2.64
N GLY A 608 -20.11 3.04 -3.00
CA GLY A 608 -21.41 3.36 -3.62
C GLY A 608 -21.46 3.34 -5.15
N THR A 609 -20.32 3.16 -5.82
CA THR A 609 -20.22 3.12 -7.30
C THR A 609 -20.59 1.77 -7.94
N GLY A 610 -21.16 0.85 -7.15
CA GLY A 610 -21.47 -0.51 -7.60
C GLY A 610 -20.25 -1.43 -7.73
N GLN A 611 -19.12 -1.10 -7.09
CA GLN A 611 -17.89 -1.91 -7.11
C GLN A 611 -18.11 -3.39 -6.75
N LYS A 612 -19.00 -3.71 -5.79
CA LYS A 612 -19.32 -5.10 -5.41
C LYS A 612 -20.02 -5.85 -6.54
N VAL A 613 -20.90 -5.16 -7.27
CA VAL A 613 -21.59 -5.69 -8.46
C VAL A 613 -20.57 -5.98 -9.55
N LEU A 614 -19.62 -5.07 -9.75
CA LEU A 614 -18.58 -5.24 -10.75
C LEU A 614 -17.64 -6.40 -10.39
N ILE A 615 -17.13 -6.44 -9.16
CA ILE A 615 -16.25 -7.52 -8.67
C ILE A 615 -16.94 -8.88 -8.78
N SER A 616 -18.20 -8.98 -8.37
CA SER A 616 -18.93 -10.23 -8.47
C SER A 616 -19.12 -10.67 -9.93
N SER A 617 -19.40 -9.72 -10.82
CA SER A 617 -19.53 -9.98 -12.27
C SER A 617 -18.20 -10.43 -12.90
N ILE A 618 -17.08 -9.84 -12.47
CA ILE A 618 -15.72 -10.25 -12.85
C ILE A 618 -15.47 -11.68 -12.39
N ILE A 619 -15.77 -12.00 -11.13
CA ILE A 619 -15.60 -13.33 -10.55
C ILE A 619 -16.42 -14.38 -11.31
N GLY A 620 -17.68 -14.05 -11.65
CA GLY A 620 -18.54 -14.91 -12.46
C GLY A 620 -17.98 -15.19 -13.85
N SER A 621 -17.30 -14.21 -14.45
CA SER A 621 -16.76 -14.28 -15.81
C SER A 621 -15.52 -15.17 -15.95
N PHE A 622 -14.74 -15.38 -14.88
CA PHE A 622 -13.59 -16.28 -14.93
C PHE A 622 -14.04 -17.75 -14.79
N ASN A 623 -14.24 -18.41 -15.93
CA ASN A 623 -14.64 -19.82 -16.00
C ASN A 623 -13.61 -20.75 -15.33
N ARG A 624 -13.92 -21.21 -14.11
CA ARG A 624 -13.16 -22.21 -13.31
C ARG A 624 -11.72 -21.86 -12.95
N LYS A 625 -11.17 -20.74 -13.42
CA LYS A 625 -9.84 -20.28 -13.04
C LYS A 625 -9.86 -19.79 -11.57
N PRO A 626 -8.91 -20.24 -10.73
CA PRO A 626 -8.83 -19.78 -9.35
C PRO A 626 -8.50 -18.29 -9.28
N ILE A 627 -9.27 -17.56 -8.48
CA ILE A 627 -9.15 -16.12 -8.24
C ILE A 627 -8.71 -15.92 -6.80
N LEU A 628 -7.69 -15.10 -6.62
CA LEU A 628 -7.33 -14.53 -5.34
C LEU A 628 -7.95 -13.14 -5.21
N LEU A 629 -8.80 -12.94 -4.20
CA LEU A 629 -9.30 -11.63 -3.80
C LEU A 629 -8.54 -11.17 -2.54
N LEU A 630 -7.78 -10.09 -2.68
CA LEU A 630 -7.08 -9.43 -1.59
C LEU A 630 -7.87 -8.21 -1.10
N SER A 631 -8.16 -8.18 0.20
CA SER A 631 -8.82 -7.04 0.85
C SER A 631 -8.51 -7.01 2.34
N LYS A 632 -7.95 -5.89 2.82
CA LYS A 632 -7.65 -5.69 4.26
C LYS A 632 -8.90 -5.48 5.12
N ASN A 633 -10.06 -5.29 4.50
CA ASN A 633 -11.31 -5.00 5.19
C ASN A 633 -12.21 -6.23 5.28
N ASN A 634 -12.19 -6.90 6.43
CA ASN A 634 -13.00 -8.10 6.67
C ASN A 634 -14.51 -7.86 6.51
N LYS A 635 -15.02 -6.69 6.91
CA LYS A 635 -16.43 -6.35 6.78
C LYS A 635 -16.84 -6.17 5.32
N PHE A 636 -15.96 -5.60 4.49
CA PHE A 636 -16.15 -5.58 3.05
C PHE A 636 -16.21 -7.00 2.48
N ASN A 637 -15.29 -7.88 2.90
CA ASN A 637 -15.23 -9.27 2.46
C ASN A 637 -16.54 -9.99 2.80
N GLU A 638 -17.03 -9.88 4.02
CA GLU A 638 -18.32 -10.44 4.43
C GLU A 638 -19.48 -9.94 3.56
N GLN A 639 -19.55 -8.63 3.32
CA GLN A 639 -20.60 -8.03 2.49
C GLN A 639 -20.50 -8.49 1.03
N LEU A 640 -19.29 -8.64 0.49
CA LEU A 640 -19.08 -9.12 -0.86
C LEU A 640 -19.41 -10.62 -0.99
N ILE A 641 -19.01 -11.45 -0.02
CA ILE A 641 -19.34 -12.88 0.01
C ILE A 641 -20.86 -13.07 0.02
N ARG A 642 -21.57 -12.38 0.92
CA ARG A 642 -23.04 -12.40 0.94
C ARG A 642 -23.60 -12.02 -0.42
N TYR A 643 -23.08 -10.95 -1.01
CA TYR A 643 -23.53 -10.49 -2.32
C TYR A 643 -23.27 -11.51 -3.45
N ILE A 644 -22.11 -12.18 -3.47
CA ILE A 644 -21.77 -13.24 -4.44
C ILE A 644 -22.71 -14.44 -4.28
N LEU A 645 -23.00 -14.84 -3.04
CA LEU A 645 -23.89 -15.95 -2.71
C LEU A 645 -25.35 -15.63 -3.09
N ASP A 646 -25.83 -14.43 -2.75
CA ASP A 646 -27.18 -13.97 -3.05
C ASP A 646 -27.41 -13.86 -4.57
N ALA A 647 -26.39 -13.40 -5.30
CA ALA A 647 -26.41 -13.34 -6.77
C ALA A 647 -26.23 -14.72 -7.44
N LYS A 648 -26.03 -15.79 -6.66
CA LYS A 648 -25.81 -17.18 -7.13
C LYS A 648 -24.64 -17.30 -8.11
N ILE A 649 -23.63 -16.44 -7.98
CA ILE A 649 -22.45 -16.42 -8.85
C ILE A 649 -21.51 -17.58 -8.53
N LEU A 650 -21.33 -17.85 -7.23
CA LEU A 650 -20.59 -19.00 -6.70
C LEU A 650 -21.42 -19.67 -5.61
N SER A 651 -21.24 -20.98 -5.45
CA SER A 651 -21.71 -21.70 -4.27
C SER A 651 -20.79 -21.41 -3.07
N SER A 652 -21.29 -21.59 -1.84
CA SER A 652 -20.47 -21.47 -0.62
C SER A 652 -19.32 -22.48 -0.55
N SER A 653 -19.38 -23.56 -1.35
CA SER A 653 -18.30 -24.54 -1.49
C SER A 653 -17.12 -24.05 -2.32
N GLU A 654 -17.35 -23.06 -3.19
CA GLU A 654 -16.34 -22.49 -4.09
C GLU A 654 -15.60 -21.29 -3.50
N ILE A 655 -16.08 -20.77 -2.37
CA ILE A 655 -15.53 -19.60 -1.66
C ILE A 655 -14.78 -20.07 -0.42
N LEU A 656 -13.51 -19.72 -0.36
CA LEU A 656 -12.69 -19.88 0.83
C LEU A 656 -12.39 -18.52 1.44
N ASP A 657 -12.99 -18.21 2.59
CA ASP A 657 -12.66 -17.03 3.39
C ASP A 657 -11.65 -17.41 4.47
N LEU A 658 -10.40 -16.98 4.31
CA LEU A 658 -9.33 -17.23 5.28
C LEU A 658 -9.44 -16.32 6.52
N ASN A 659 -10.32 -15.32 6.51
CA ASN A 659 -10.49 -14.37 7.61
C ASN A 659 -11.48 -14.85 8.68
N GLN A 660 -12.28 -15.88 8.40
CA GLN A 660 -13.25 -16.45 9.34
C GLN A 660 -12.71 -17.68 10.05
N SER A 661 -13.09 -17.85 11.32
CA SER A 661 -12.83 -19.10 12.03
C SER A 661 -13.63 -20.23 11.36
N ASN A 662 -12.92 -21.08 10.61
CA ASN A 662 -13.53 -22.21 9.93
C ASN A 662 -14.01 -23.30 10.91
N GLU A 663 -13.56 -23.28 12.17
CA GLU A 663 -13.91 -24.31 13.15
C GLU A 663 -15.41 -24.33 13.51
N SER A 664 -16.04 -23.16 13.66
CA SER A 664 -17.48 -23.11 13.98
C SER A 664 -18.33 -23.60 12.80
N LYS A 665 -17.96 -23.21 11.58
CA LYS A 665 -18.64 -23.61 10.34
C LYS A 665 -18.46 -25.09 10.05
N ILE A 666 -17.29 -25.65 10.34
CA ILE A 666 -17.07 -27.10 10.26
C ILE A 666 -17.98 -27.83 11.23
N LYS A 667 -18.06 -27.40 12.49
CA LYS A 667 -18.98 -28.01 13.47
C LYS A 667 -20.44 -27.92 13.02
N GLU A 668 -20.85 -26.80 12.43
CA GLU A 668 -22.18 -26.64 11.85
C GLU A 668 -22.42 -27.65 10.71
N LEU A 669 -21.46 -27.79 9.78
CA LEU A 669 -21.54 -28.77 8.69
C LEU A 669 -21.50 -30.22 9.20
N GLU A 670 -20.70 -30.52 10.23
CA GLU A 670 -20.67 -31.83 10.88
C GLU A 670 -22.04 -32.16 11.49
N ASN A 671 -22.68 -31.20 12.16
CA ASN A 671 -24.01 -31.40 12.70
C ASN A 671 -25.05 -31.65 11.59
N LEU A 672 -24.97 -30.94 10.46
CA LEU A 672 -25.82 -31.18 9.29
C LEU A 672 -25.57 -32.56 8.66
N ILE A 673 -24.31 -32.99 8.59
CA ILE A 673 -23.94 -34.32 8.09
C ILE A 673 -24.45 -35.41 9.04
N ILE A 674 -24.34 -35.22 10.36
CA ILE A 674 -24.88 -36.13 11.38
C ILE A 674 -26.40 -36.23 11.25
N GLU A 675 -27.10 -35.11 11.03
CA GLU A 675 -28.54 -35.09 10.76
C GLU A 675 -28.89 -35.98 9.54
N LEU A 676 -28.15 -35.82 8.43
CA LEU A 676 -28.31 -36.65 7.23
C LEU A 676 -27.95 -38.13 7.48
N MET A 677 -26.88 -38.41 8.23
CA MET A 677 -26.46 -39.78 8.57
C MET A 677 -27.53 -40.50 9.39
N ASN A 678 -28.14 -39.81 10.36
CA ASN A 678 -29.23 -40.34 11.17
C ASN A 678 -30.48 -40.59 10.32
N LEU A 679 -30.81 -39.65 9.44
CA LEU A 679 -32.00 -39.70 8.59
C LEU A 679 -31.92 -40.80 7.51
N PHE A 680 -30.71 -41.13 7.04
CA PHE A 680 -30.49 -42.19 6.04
C PHE A 680 -29.83 -43.47 6.60
N HIS A 681 -29.68 -43.58 7.92
CA HIS A 681 -29.08 -44.72 8.63
C HIS A 681 -27.70 -45.12 8.08
N ARG A 682 -26.74 -44.20 8.10
CA ARG A 682 -25.36 -44.41 7.64
C ARG A 682 -24.35 -44.23 8.78
N ASN A 683 -23.27 -44.99 8.74
CA ASN A 683 -22.30 -45.08 9.84
C ASN A 683 -21.01 -44.26 9.59
N SER A 684 -20.81 -43.72 8.38
CA SER A 684 -19.68 -42.83 8.04
C SER A 684 -20.04 -41.80 6.97
N ILE A 685 -19.29 -40.69 6.94
CA ILE A 685 -19.46 -39.60 5.96
C ILE A 685 -19.24 -40.13 4.53
N GLU A 686 -18.20 -40.95 4.32
CA GLU A 686 -17.90 -41.57 3.03
C GLU A 686 -19.04 -42.48 2.56
N SER A 687 -19.58 -43.32 3.45
CA SER A 687 -20.70 -44.20 3.11
C SER A 687 -21.96 -43.42 2.74
N LEU A 688 -22.22 -42.29 3.42
CA LEU A 688 -23.36 -41.43 3.12
C LEU A 688 -23.18 -40.72 1.78
N LYS A 689 -22.00 -40.18 1.49
CA LYS A 689 -21.68 -39.52 0.21
C LYS A 689 -21.83 -40.46 -0.98
N LEU A 690 -21.30 -41.68 -0.88
CA LEU A 690 -21.45 -42.73 -1.89
C LEU A 690 -22.93 -43.08 -2.09
N TRP A 691 -23.67 -43.25 -1.00
CA TRP A 691 -25.09 -43.60 -1.07
C TRP A 691 -25.95 -42.50 -1.71
N ILE A 692 -25.74 -41.23 -1.36
CA ILE A 692 -26.43 -40.08 -1.98
C ILE A 692 -26.16 -40.06 -3.48
N SER A 693 -24.88 -40.21 -3.88
CA SER A 693 -24.49 -40.22 -5.29
C SER A 693 -25.18 -41.36 -6.06
N GLN A 694 -25.17 -42.57 -5.48
CA GLN A 694 -25.82 -43.74 -6.08
C GLN A 694 -27.34 -43.55 -6.21
N LYS A 695 -28.00 -43.06 -5.17
CA LYS A 695 -29.46 -42.84 -5.20
C LYS A 695 -29.88 -41.75 -6.17
N TRP A 696 -29.05 -40.73 -6.35
CA TRP A 696 -29.29 -39.72 -7.36
C TRP A 696 -29.19 -40.28 -8.78
N ILE A 697 -28.20 -41.15 -9.05
CA ILE A 697 -28.06 -41.85 -10.34
C ILE A 697 -29.30 -42.73 -10.60
N GLU A 698 -29.67 -43.57 -9.62
CA GLU A 698 -30.88 -44.41 -9.72
C GLU A 698 -32.14 -43.56 -9.97
N PHE A 699 -32.26 -42.40 -9.32
CA PHE A 699 -33.37 -41.47 -9.54
C PHE A 699 -33.37 -40.86 -10.95
N LEU A 700 -32.20 -40.49 -11.49
CA LEU A 700 -32.07 -39.97 -12.86
C LEU A 700 -32.44 -41.01 -13.92
N GLU A 701 -32.16 -42.29 -13.69
CA GLU A 701 -32.59 -43.36 -14.60
C GLU A 701 -34.11 -43.52 -14.62
N VAL A 702 -34.77 -43.40 -13.45
CA VAL A 702 -36.23 -43.54 -13.37
C VAL A 702 -36.97 -42.31 -13.91
N ILE A 703 -36.45 -41.09 -13.66
CA ILE A 703 -37.11 -39.84 -14.08
C ILE A 703 -37.19 -39.67 -15.60
N GLU A 704 -36.32 -40.34 -16.37
CA GLU A 704 -36.40 -40.35 -17.83
C GLU A 704 -37.70 -41.02 -18.31
N THR A 705 -38.14 -42.06 -17.61
CA THR A 705 -39.34 -42.84 -17.97
C THR A 705 -40.64 -42.33 -17.33
N GLU A 706 -40.57 -41.69 -16.18
CA GLU A 706 -41.75 -41.26 -15.43
C GLU A 706 -42.27 -39.89 -15.89
N SER A 707 -43.54 -39.80 -16.28
CA SER A 707 -44.19 -38.55 -16.73
C SER A 707 -44.98 -37.85 -15.63
N GLU A 708 -45.44 -38.58 -14.62
CA GLU A 708 -46.32 -38.07 -13.58
C GLU A 708 -45.53 -37.36 -12.47
N GLN A 709 -45.77 -36.07 -12.27
CA GLN A 709 -45.01 -35.26 -11.31
C GLN A 709 -45.16 -35.74 -9.85
N SER A 710 -46.35 -36.19 -9.46
CA SER A 710 -46.64 -36.80 -8.15
C SER A 710 -45.70 -37.98 -7.87
N LYS A 711 -45.56 -38.88 -8.85
CA LYS A 711 -44.66 -40.03 -8.80
C LYS A 711 -43.19 -39.61 -8.77
N ILE A 712 -42.80 -38.61 -9.57
CA ILE A 712 -41.42 -38.06 -9.54
C ILE A 712 -41.06 -37.56 -8.14
N ILE A 713 -41.97 -36.87 -7.45
CA ILE A 713 -41.77 -36.40 -6.08
C ILE A 713 -41.74 -37.59 -5.10
N GLU A 714 -42.61 -38.57 -5.30
CA GLU A 714 -42.69 -39.76 -4.45
C GLU A 714 -41.42 -40.61 -4.51
N ILE A 715 -40.85 -40.81 -5.70
CA ILE A 715 -39.62 -41.59 -5.90
C ILE A 715 -38.35 -40.79 -5.58
N TYR A 716 -38.44 -39.48 -5.35
CA TYR A 716 -37.28 -38.64 -5.05
C TYR A 716 -36.62 -39.07 -3.72
N PRO A 717 -35.36 -39.57 -3.75
CA PRO A 717 -34.75 -40.25 -2.60
C PRO A 717 -34.44 -39.33 -1.42
N PHE A 718 -34.44 -38.00 -1.62
CA PHE A 718 -34.10 -37.02 -0.59
C PHE A 718 -35.30 -36.20 -0.12
N LYS A 719 -36.53 -36.64 -0.41
CA LYS A 719 -37.76 -35.91 -0.06
C LYS A 719 -37.95 -35.65 1.44
N SER A 720 -37.34 -36.48 2.29
CA SER A 720 -37.40 -36.39 3.75
C SER A 720 -36.51 -35.27 4.34
N TYR A 721 -35.58 -34.71 3.58
CA TYR A 721 -34.67 -33.68 4.06
C TYR A 721 -35.00 -32.32 3.44
N LYS A 722 -35.61 -31.41 4.21
CA LYS A 722 -35.82 -29.98 3.86
C LYS A 722 -36.27 -29.70 2.41
N LEU A 723 -37.09 -30.58 1.84
CA LEU A 723 -37.60 -30.42 0.47
C LEU A 723 -38.38 -29.11 0.36
N PRO A 724 -38.06 -28.21 -0.58
CA PRO A 724 -38.83 -26.99 -0.80
C PRO A 724 -40.30 -27.34 -1.08
N SER A 725 -41.24 -26.48 -0.73
CA SER A 725 -42.64 -26.67 -1.11
C SER A 725 -42.75 -26.78 -2.64
N LEU A 726 -43.16 -27.95 -3.14
CA LEU A 726 -43.28 -28.25 -4.57
C LEU A 726 -44.70 -28.00 -5.11
N ALA A 727 -45.47 -27.11 -4.46
CA ALA A 727 -46.86 -26.87 -4.83
C ALA A 727 -46.99 -26.41 -6.29
N ALA A 728 -47.61 -27.26 -7.11
CA ALA A 728 -48.08 -27.06 -8.49
C ALA A 728 -47.05 -26.41 -9.46
N PHE A 729 -46.06 -27.18 -9.90
CA PHE A 729 -45.32 -26.82 -11.12
C PHE A 729 -46.09 -27.32 -12.35
N ASP A 730 -46.40 -26.45 -13.31
CA ASP A 730 -47.14 -26.87 -14.51
C ASP A 730 -46.29 -27.74 -15.46
N GLU A 731 -44.97 -27.74 -15.31
CA GLU A 731 -44.04 -28.46 -16.19
C GLU A 731 -43.07 -29.39 -15.43
N LYS A 732 -42.92 -30.62 -15.92
CA LYS A 732 -41.93 -31.62 -15.44
C LYS A 732 -40.50 -31.05 -15.45
N SER A 733 -40.15 -30.28 -16.47
CA SER A 733 -38.82 -29.63 -16.63
C SER A 733 -38.46 -28.76 -15.41
N VAL A 734 -39.42 -27.99 -14.91
CA VAL A 734 -39.25 -27.09 -13.77
C VAL A 734 -39.10 -27.90 -12.49
N LEU A 735 -39.93 -28.93 -12.30
CA LEU A 735 -39.83 -29.85 -11.16
C LEU A 735 -38.46 -30.54 -11.11
N VAL A 736 -38.00 -31.12 -12.23
CA VAL A 736 -36.69 -31.78 -12.32
C VAL A 736 -35.57 -30.80 -11.97
N LYS A 737 -35.65 -29.56 -12.47
CA LYS A 737 -34.68 -28.51 -12.16
C LYS A 737 -34.65 -28.18 -10.67
N GLN A 738 -35.80 -28.11 -9.99
CA GLN A 738 -35.87 -27.87 -8.54
C GLN A 738 -35.29 -29.05 -7.74
N LEU A 739 -35.62 -30.29 -8.11
CA LEU A 739 -35.07 -31.49 -7.46
C LEU A 739 -33.55 -31.61 -7.68
N SER A 740 -33.06 -31.21 -8.85
CA SER A 740 -31.62 -31.11 -9.14
C SER A 740 -30.94 -30.04 -8.29
N LEU A 741 -31.58 -28.88 -8.08
CA LEU A 741 -31.05 -27.84 -7.19
C LEU A 741 -31.03 -28.30 -5.73
N HIS A 742 -32.04 -29.06 -5.30
CA HIS A 742 -32.09 -29.64 -3.96
C HIS A 742 -31.04 -30.74 -3.76
N HIS A 743 -30.83 -31.62 -4.74
CA HIS A 743 -29.72 -32.59 -4.67
C HIS A 743 -28.35 -31.87 -4.64
N LYS A 744 -28.20 -30.80 -5.42
CA LYS A 744 -27.00 -29.97 -5.40
C LYS A 744 -26.76 -29.35 -4.03
N SER A 745 -27.78 -28.81 -3.35
CA SER A 745 -27.61 -28.22 -2.01
C SER A 745 -27.17 -29.26 -0.98
N ILE A 746 -27.65 -30.51 -1.07
CA ILE A 746 -27.18 -31.62 -0.24
C ILE A 746 -25.71 -31.96 -0.56
N SER A 747 -25.38 -32.08 -1.85
CA SER A 747 -24.01 -32.37 -2.30
C SER A 747 -23.01 -31.28 -1.88
N ASP A 748 -23.42 -30.02 -1.93
CA ASP A 748 -22.61 -28.85 -1.57
C ASP A 748 -22.22 -28.85 -0.08
N ILE A 749 -23.00 -29.51 0.81
CA ILE A 749 -22.63 -29.70 2.23
C ILE A 749 -21.37 -30.57 2.34
N PHE A 750 -21.32 -31.69 1.61
CA PHE A 750 -20.16 -32.59 1.62
C PHE A 750 -18.94 -31.98 0.96
N ILE A 751 -19.13 -31.22 -0.13
CA ILE A 751 -18.04 -30.50 -0.79
C ILE A 751 -17.48 -29.45 0.17
N GLN A 752 -18.33 -28.65 0.83
CA GLN A 752 -17.90 -27.67 1.84
C GLN A 752 -17.15 -28.33 3.00
N TYR A 753 -17.70 -29.41 3.56
CA TYR A 753 -17.05 -30.14 4.64
C TYR A 753 -15.68 -30.68 4.22
N GLN A 754 -15.58 -31.32 3.06
CA GLN A 754 -14.31 -31.85 2.56
C GLN A 754 -13.28 -30.75 2.32
N THR A 755 -13.68 -29.63 1.69
CA THR A 755 -12.81 -28.46 1.47
C THR A 755 -12.33 -27.87 2.79
N LEU A 756 -13.23 -27.68 3.76
CA LEU A 756 -12.89 -27.10 5.06
C LEU A 756 -12.04 -28.03 5.93
N ASN A 757 -12.30 -29.34 5.88
CA ASN A 757 -11.52 -30.33 6.60
C ASN A 757 -10.10 -30.47 6.03
N LEU A 758 -9.93 -30.37 4.70
CA LEU A 758 -8.62 -30.35 4.04
C LEU A 758 -7.75 -29.15 4.46
N LEU A 759 -8.37 -28.00 4.77
CA LEU A 759 -7.64 -26.85 5.32
C LEU A 759 -7.06 -27.13 6.70
N ILE A 760 -7.83 -27.78 7.58
CA ILE A 760 -7.42 -28.09 8.95
C ILE A 760 -6.36 -29.19 8.98
N THR A 761 -6.50 -30.20 8.12
CA THR A 761 -5.63 -31.38 8.07
C THR A 761 -4.29 -31.17 7.35
N GLN A 762 -3.91 -29.91 7.08
CA GLN A 762 -2.60 -29.45 6.57
C GLN A 762 -2.25 -29.76 5.10
N ASN A 763 -3.15 -30.29 4.29
CA ASN A 763 -2.87 -30.57 2.88
C ASN A 763 -3.43 -29.48 1.93
N LYS A 764 -3.08 -28.21 2.22
CA LYS A 764 -3.60 -27.02 1.54
C LYS A 764 -3.37 -27.03 0.02
N THR A 765 -2.30 -27.69 -0.44
CA THR A 765 -1.93 -27.79 -1.87
C THR A 765 -2.94 -28.53 -2.74
N GLN A 766 -3.87 -29.30 -2.14
CA GLN A 766 -4.89 -30.06 -2.88
C GLN A 766 -6.23 -29.32 -3.03
N LEU A 767 -6.38 -28.13 -2.44
CA LEU A 767 -7.63 -27.38 -2.47
C LEU A 767 -7.91 -26.83 -3.87
N LYS A 768 -8.97 -27.35 -4.49
CA LYS A 768 -9.54 -26.82 -5.75
C LYS A 768 -10.62 -25.78 -5.43
N THR A 769 -10.23 -24.66 -4.83
CA THR A 769 -11.14 -23.54 -4.55
C THR A 769 -11.11 -22.53 -5.69
N ARG A 770 -12.28 -22.01 -6.08
CA ARG A 770 -12.41 -21.09 -7.21
C ARG A 770 -12.18 -19.63 -6.80
N LEU A 771 -12.59 -19.25 -5.58
CA LEU A 771 -12.33 -17.94 -5.00
C LEU A 771 -11.66 -18.10 -3.62
N ILE A 772 -10.49 -17.49 -3.46
CA ILE A 772 -9.76 -17.40 -2.20
C ILE A 772 -9.80 -15.95 -1.76
N ILE A 773 -10.31 -15.68 -0.56
CA ILE A 773 -10.39 -14.35 0.02
C ILE A 773 -9.40 -14.28 1.18
N ALA A 774 -8.48 -13.31 1.11
CA ALA A 774 -7.44 -13.14 2.11
C ALA A 774 -7.22 -11.65 2.44
N SER A 775 -6.90 -11.38 3.71
CA SER A 775 -6.48 -10.05 4.17
C SER A 775 -4.97 -9.86 4.17
N ASP A 776 -4.20 -10.95 4.24
CA ASP A 776 -2.74 -10.96 4.20
C ASP A 776 -2.21 -12.01 3.20
N ILE A 777 -1.07 -11.72 2.57
CA ILE A 777 -0.39 -12.61 1.64
C ILE A 777 0.17 -13.87 2.35
N ILE A 778 0.51 -13.75 3.64
CA ILE A 778 1.11 -14.86 4.39
C ILE A 778 0.19 -16.08 4.39
N ASP A 779 -1.12 -15.85 4.39
CA ASP A 779 -2.11 -16.91 4.49
C ASP A 779 -2.28 -17.72 3.19
N ILE A 780 -1.77 -17.20 2.06
CA ILE A 780 -2.05 -17.73 0.72
C ILE A 780 -0.86 -18.41 0.01
N LEU A 781 0.32 -18.49 0.64
CA LEU A 781 1.56 -18.98 0.01
C LEU A 781 1.43 -20.41 -0.57
N ASP A 782 0.54 -21.23 -0.01
CA ASP A 782 0.33 -22.62 -0.39
C ASP A 782 -0.76 -22.82 -1.47
N PHE A 783 -1.41 -21.74 -1.91
CA PHE A 783 -2.55 -21.81 -2.82
C PHE A 783 -2.16 -21.52 -4.27
N LYS A 784 -2.84 -22.22 -5.20
CA LYS A 784 -2.71 -21.96 -6.64
C LYS A 784 -3.80 -21.03 -7.12
N TYR A 785 -3.42 -19.91 -7.73
CA TYR A 785 -4.33 -18.94 -8.34
C TYR A 785 -3.73 -18.39 -9.64
N SER A 786 -4.58 -17.95 -10.58
CA SER A 786 -4.13 -17.38 -11.86
C SER A 786 -4.59 -15.94 -12.06
N ASN A 787 -5.60 -15.49 -11.32
CA ASN A 787 -6.09 -14.11 -11.40
C ASN A 787 -6.12 -13.49 -10.01
N ILE A 788 -5.75 -12.22 -9.91
CA ILE A 788 -5.73 -11.47 -8.65
C ILE A 788 -6.66 -10.27 -8.77
N ILE A 789 -7.55 -10.12 -7.81
CA ILE A 789 -8.36 -8.92 -7.62
C ILE A 789 -7.92 -8.30 -6.29
N VAL A 790 -7.46 -7.05 -6.33
CA VAL A 790 -7.05 -6.30 -5.14
C VAL A 790 -8.07 -5.21 -4.91
N PHE A 791 -8.75 -5.26 -3.78
CA PHE A 791 -9.67 -4.23 -3.36
C PHE A 791 -8.98 -3.26 -2.41
N GLN A 792 -9.18 -1.95 -2.59
CA GLN A 792 -8.48 -0.90 -1.85
C GLN A 792 -6.97 -1.02 -1.99
N TYR A 793 -6.52 -1.06 -3.23
CA TYR A 793 -5.10 -1.14 -3.58
C TYR A 793 -4.23 -0.15 -2.77
N SER A 794 -4.73 1.05 -2.47
CA SER A 794 -4.02 2.06 -1.66
C SER A 794 -3.72 1.64 -0.21
N LEU A 795 -4.39 0.62 0.34
CA LEU A 795 -4.11 0.07 1.66
C LEU A 795 -3.05 -1.03 1.63
N PHE A 796 -2.75 -1.60 0.46
CA PHE A 796 -1.71 -2.61 0.30
C PHE A 796 -0.37 -1.92 0.15
N ASP A 797 0.63 -2.37 0.92
CA ASP A 797 1.98 -1.99 0.57
C ASP A 797 2.37 -2.72 -0.73
N ASN A 798 3.37 -2.16 -1.41
CA ASN A 798 3.85 -2.75 -2.66
C ASN A 798 4.25 -4.23 -2.44
N PHE A 799 4.89 -4.55 -1.31
CA PHE A 799 5.35 -5.91 -1.04
C PHE A 799 4.21 -6.92 -0.94
N ASP A 800 3.13 -6.60 -0.22
CA ASP A 800 1.92 -7.41 -0.09
C ASP A 800 1.36 -7.75 -1.47
N LEU A 801 1.41 -6.81 -2.42
CA LEU A 801 0.99 -7.07 -3.78
C LEU A 801 1.99 -7.99 -4.51
N TYR A 802 3.28 -7.67 -4.51
CA TYR A 802 4.24 -8.37 -5.38
C TYR A 802 4.59 -9.77 -4.93
N SER A 803 4.52 -10.02 -3.63
CA SER A 803 4.68 -11.36 -3.05
C SER A 803 3.70 -12.37 -3.66
N SER A 804 2.54 -11.93 -4.14
CA SER A 804 1.54 -12.78 -4.79
C SER A 804 1.96 -13.34 -6.16
N PHE A 805 2.90 -12.70 -6.85
CA PHE A 805 3.33 -13.11 -8.19
C PHE A 805 4.41 -14.19 -8.18
N PHE A 806 5.13 -14.39 -7.07
CA PHE A 806 6.28 -15.31 -7.03
C PHE A 806 5.93 -16.79 -6.87
N TYR A 807 4.69 -17.09 -6.45
CA TYR A 807 4.24 -18.47 -6.22
C TYR A 807 3.41 -19.03 -7.37
N ASN A 808 2.92 -18.17 -8.24
CA ASN A 808 1.87 -18.49 -9.18
C ASN A 808 2.10 -17.82 -10.53
N GLN A 809 1.71 -18.51 -11.61
CA GLN A 809 1.63 -17.90 -12.92
C GLN A 809 0.37 -17.05 -12.96
N ILE A 810 0.56 -15.73 -12.90
CA ILE A 810 -0.55 -14.77 -12.89
C ILE A 810 -0.84 -14.32 -14.31
N ASP A 811 -2.06 -14.62 -14.75
CA ASP A 811 -2.63 -14.18 -16.00
C ASP A 811 -3.05 -12.71 -15.89
N ARG A 812 -3.68 -12.35 -14.76
CA ARG A 812 -4.37 -11.05 -14.59
C ARG A 812 -4.25 -10.45 -13.21
N LEU A 813 -4.16 -9.14 -13.17
CA LEU A 813 -4.17 -8.28 -12.00
C LEU A 813 -5.21 -7.18 -12.16
N ILE A 814 -6.21 -7.18 -11.29
CA ILE A 814 -7.29 -6.19 -11.31
C ILE A 814 -7.21 -5.40 -10.00
N LEU A 815 -6.93 -4.10 -10.10
CA LEU A 815 -6.77 -3.20 -8.96
C LEU A 815 -7.99 -2.29 -8.84
N PHE A 816 -8.67 -2.35 -7.71
CA PHE A 816 -9.69 -1.40 -7.30
C PHE A 816 -9.11 -0.44 -6.26
N GLY A 817 -9.22 0.85 -6.51
CA GLY A 817 -8.71 1.88 -5.59
C GLY A 817 -9.37 3.22 -5.86
N ASN A 818 -9.07 4.21 -5.03
CA ASN A 818 -9.58 5.58 -5.18
C ASN A 818 -8.51 6.54 -5.75
N GLU A 819 -7.24 6.13 -5.78
CA GLU A 819 -6.11 6.98 -6.15
C GLU A 819 -5.05 6.14 -6.89
N PHE A 820 -5.04 6.20 -8.23
CA PHE A 820 -3.99 5.59 -9.07
C PHE A 820 -2.96 6.62 -9.56
N GLY A 821 -3.08 7.88 -9.15
CA GLY A 821 -2.26 8.98 -9.65
C GLY A 821 -2.51 9.24 -11.15
N ASN A 822 -1.45 9.63 -11.86
CA ASN A 822 -1.49 9.98 -13.28
C ASN A 822 -1.29 8.77 -14.22
N LEU A 823 -1.67 7.57 -13.78
CA LEU A 823 -1.60 6.39 -14.66
C LEU A 823 -2.63 6.54 -15.80
N SER A 824 -2.26 6.14 -17.01
CA SER A 824 -3.19 6.08 -18.13
C SER A 824 -4.15 4.89 -17.98
N ASN A 825 -5.22 4.87 -18.79
CA ASN A 825 -6.16 3.74 -18.87
C ASN A 825 -6.91 3.40 -17.58
N ILE A 826 -7.02 4.35 -16.64
CA ILE A 826 -7.84 4.20 -15.44
C ILE A 826 -9.33 4.20 -15.82
N ILE A 827 -10.05 3.17 -15.38
CA ILE A 827 -11.50 3.09 -15.54
C ILE A 827 -12.13 3.73 -14.31
N GLN A 828 -12.67 4.94 -14.49
CA GLN A 828 -13.33 5.67 -13.42
C GLN A 828 -14.80 5.27 -13.33
N LEU A 829 -15.22 4.76 -12.17
CA LEU A 829 -16.63 4.55 -11.84
C LEU A 829 -17.18 5.84 -11.22
N LYS A 830 -17.97 6.57 -12.00
CA LYS A 830 -18.51 7.89 -11.69
C LYS A 830 -19.94 7.85 -11.13
N ASP A 831 -20.71 6.82 -11.47
CA ASP A 831 -22.11 6.74 -11.09
C ASP A 831 -22.25 6.32 -9.63
N GLN A 832 -22.91 7.14 -8.81
CA GLN A 832 -23.21 6.84 -7.40
C GLN A 832 -24.62 6.28 -7.26
N PHE A 833 -24.74 5.02 -6.83
CA PHE A 833 -26.01 4.30 -6.78
C PHE A 833 -26.65 4.26 -5.39
N THR A 834 -25.82 4.17 -4.35
CA THR A 834 -26.30 3.90 -2.98
C THR A 834 -26.57 5.16 -2.16
N LYS A 835 -26.03 6.30 -2.59
CA LYS A 835 -26.03 7.54 -1.80
C LYS A 835 -27.19 8.45 -2.15
N THR A 836 -27.72 9.16 -1.16
CA THR A 836 -28.70 10.23 -1.40
C THR A 836 -28.05 11.39 -2.15
N SER A 837 -28.85 12.14 -2.90
CA SER A 837 -28.34 13.29 -3.68
C SER A 837 -27.66 14.36 -2.80
N GLN A 838 -28.07 14.49 -1.53
CA GLN A 838 -27.45 15.39 -0.58
C GLN A 838 -26.07 14.91 -0.16
N VAL A 839 -25.91 13.65 0.28
CA VAL A 839 -24.60 13.06 0.59
C VAL A 839 -23.67 13.13 -0.63
N SER A 840 -24.19 12.83 -1.83
CA SER A 840 -23.42 12.92 -3.07
C SER A 840 -22.98 14.35 -3.42
N LYS A 841 -23.76 15.39 -3.06
CA LYS A 841 -23.35 16.80 -3.24
C LYS A 841 -22.15 17.17 -2.37
N LEU A 842 -22.07 16.62 -1.15
CA LEU A 842 -20.90 16.81 -0.28
C LEU A 842 -19.62 16.25 -0.91
N LEU A 843 -19.76 15.16 -1.68
CA LEU A 843 -18.69 14.51 -2.42
C LEU A 843 -18.39 15.19 -3.78
N GLY A 844 -19.35 15.97 -4.30
CA GLY A 844 -19.38 16.50 -5.66
C GLY A 844 -18.47 17.68 -5.96
N HIS A 845 -17.67 18.17 -5.00
CA HIS A 845 -16.65 19.19 -5.27
C HIS A 845 -15.49 18.68 -6.13
N HIS A 846 -15.37 17.36 -6.30
CA HIS A 846 -14.58 16.77 -7.37
C HIS A 846 -15.52 16.51 -8.54
N ASP A 847 -15.26 17.11 -9.71
CA ASP A 847 -16.06 17.05 -10.97
C ASP A 847 -16.26 15.63 -11.57
N LYS A 848 -16.25 14.59 -10.75
CA LYS A 848 -16.09 13.19 -11.12
C LYS A 848 -17.34 12.33 -10.94
N PHE A 849 -18.43 12.77 -10.32
CA PHE A 849 -19.59 11.89 -10.05
C PHE A 849 -20.87 12.26 -10.80
N VAL A 850 -21.56 11.24 -11.30
CA VAL A 850 -22.92 11.34 -11.82
C VAL A 850 -23.86 10.83 -10.73
N ILE A 851 -24.80 11.68 -10.34
CA ILE A 851 -25.77 11.38 -9.28
C ILE A 851 -27.05 10.91 -9.96
N HIS A 852 -27.43 9.65 -9.74
CA HIS A 852 -28.78 9.20 -10.09
C HIS A 852 -29.76 9.71 -9.02
N ASN A 853 -30.89 10.28 -9.44
CA ASN A 853 -31.90 10.91 -8.57
C ASN A 853 -32.50 9.89 -7.59
N ASN A 854 -31.81 9.67 -6.47
CA ASN A 854 -32.35 8.96 -5.33
C ASN A 854 -33.32 9.90 -4.58
N SER A 855 -34.49 9.37 -4.25
CA SER A 855 -35.55 10.06 -3.52
C SER A 855 -35.00 10.84 -2.32
N GLN A 856 -35.55 12.03 -2.05
CA GLN A 856 -35.23 12.77 -0.83
C GLN A 856 -35.63 11.91 0.37
N VAL A 857 -34.63 11.39 1.10
CA VAL A 857 -34.87 10.66 2.33
C VAL A 857 -34.78 11.66 3.47
N VAL A 858 -35.89 11.84 4.19
CA VAL A 858 -35.94 12.64 5.41
C VAL A 858 -35.58 11.73 6.59
N ILE A 859 -34.63 12.15 7.43
CA ILE A 859 -34.27 11.45 8.65
C ILE A 859 -35.08 12.09 9.80
N PRO A 860 -35.96 11.34 10.50
CA PRO A 860 -36.83 11.90 11.52
C PRO A 860 -36.10 12.73 12.58
N GLY A 861 -36.54 13.99 12.74
CA GLY A 861 -36.02 15.01 13.66
C GLY A 861 -34.60 15.50 13.39
N PHE A 862 -34.07 15.29 12.18
CA PHE A 862 -32.97 16.09 11.65
C PHE A 862 -33.49 16.97 10.52
N LEU A 863 -33.09 18.24 10.51
CA LEU A 863 -33.53 19.18 9.49
C LEU A 863 -32.87 18.84 8.14
N ASN A 864 -31.63 18.39 8.17
CA ASN A 864 -30.87 17.97 7.00
C ASN A 864 -30.21 16.61 7.26
N PRO A 865 -30.05 15.77 6.23
CA PRO A 865 -29.30 14.53 6.35
C PRO A 865 -27.78 14.75 6.40
N ILE A 866 -27.32 15.98 6.18
CA ILE A 866 -25.92 16.38 6.39
C ILE A 866 -25.92 17.55 7.35
N GLU A 867 -25.33 17.35 8.52
CA GLU A 867 -25.21 18.39 9.54
C GLU A 867 -23.91 18.25 10.32
N ALA A 868 -23.42 19.38 10.84
CA ALA A 868 -22.30 19.39 11.77
C ALA A 868 -22.73 19.93 13.13
N ALA A 869 -22.23 19.29 14.19
CA ALA A 869 -22.33 19.75 15.57
C ALA A 869 -20.97 20.28 16.02
N THR A 870 -20.95 21.52 16.51
CA THR A 870 -19.75 22.14 17.09
C THR A 870 -19.78 22.02 18.60
N LEU A 871 -18.74 21.42 19.18
CA LEU A 871 -18.53 21.38 20.62
C LEU A 871 -17.34 22.29 20.99
N ASN A 872 -17.42 22.99 22.12
CA ASN A 872 -16.31 23.79 22.68
C ASN A 872 -15.42 22.96 23.63
N SER A 873 -15.55 21.65 23.55
CA SER A 873 -14.86 20.63 24.33
C SER A 873 -13.34 20.74 24.18
N LYS A 874 -12.61 20.47 25.27
CA LYS A 874 -11.15 20.34 25.23
C LYS A 874 -10.75 18.91 24.85
N GLU A 875 -9.80 18.81 23.93
CA GLU A 875 -9.10 17.55 23.68
C GLU A 875 -8.25 17.15 24.90
N ILE A 876 -8.22 15.85 25.20
CA ILE A 876 -7.45 15.25 26.29
C ILE A 876 -6.29 14.45 25.69
N HIS A 877 -5.07 14.73 26.13
CA HIS A 877 -3.84 14.03 25.71
C HIS A 877 -3.19 13.36 26.91
N ASN A 878 -3.59 12.13 27.20
CA ASN A 878 -2.97 11.36 28.30
C ASN A 878 -1.56 10.88 27.93
N PHE A 879 -1.27 10.72 26.63
CA PHE A 879 0.03 10.31 26.07
C PHE A 879 0.25 10.97 24.71
N ASN A 880 1.50 11.11 24.27
CA ASN A 880 1.81 11.64 22.93
C ASN A 880 1.10 10.81 21.85
N ASN A 881 0.37 11.48 20.96
CA ASN A 881 -0.44 10.92 19.87
C ASN A 881 -1.70 10.13 20.29
N PHE A 882 -2.12 10.24 21.55
CA PHE A 882 -3.35 9.60 22.04
C PHE A 882 -4.41 10.66 22.37
N TYR A 883 -5.18 10.97 21.33
CA TYR A 883 -6.20 12.01 21.33
C TYR A 883 -7.55 11.44 21.77
N GLN A 884 -8.22 12.10 22.71
CA GLN A 884 -9.59 11.77 23.13
C GLN A 884 -10.41 13.05 23.35
N ASN A 885 -11.71 12.94 23.16
CA ASN A 885 -12.67 14.00 23.45
C ASN A 885 -13.94 13.38 24.04
N VAL A 886 -14.08 13.49 25.37
CA VAL A 886 -15.16 12.84 26.13
C VAL A 886 -16.52 13.45 25.77
N GLU A 887 -16.60 14.77 25.61
CA GLU A 887 -17.84 15.45 25.24
C GLU A 887 -18.33 15.03 23.85
N GLU A 888 -17.44 14.86 22.87
CA GLU A 888 -17.80 14.29 21.57
C GLU A 888 -18.36 12.86 21.72
N CYS A 889 -17.74 12.01 22.56
CA CYS A 889 -18.23 10.65 22.79
C CYS A 889 -19.63 10.63 23.42
N GLU A 890 -19.86 11.44 24.44
CA GLU A 890 -21.16 11.54 25.11
C GLU A 890 -22.24 12.06 24.15
N PHE A 891 -21.90 13.04 23.32
CA PHE A 891 -22.80 13.56 22.30
C PHE A 891 -23.16 12.49 21.27
N ILE A 892 -22.18 11.72 20.80
CA ILE A 892 -22.39 10.61 19.86
C ILE A 892 -23.27 9.53 20.47
N TYR A 893 -23.04 9.16 21.72
CA TYR A 893 -23.89 8.22 22.44
C TYR A 893 -25.35 8.70 22.47
N LYS A 894 -25.59 9.97 22.81
CA LYS A 894 -26.92 10.58 22.81
C LYS A 894 -27.57 10.55 21.42
N MET A 895 -26.81 10.81 20.35
CA MET A 895 -27.30 10.69 18.97
C MET A 895 -27.71 9.25 18.63
N ILE A 896 -26.93 8.25 19.07
CA ILE A 896 -27.24 6.83 18.82
C ILE A 896 -28.54 6.43 19.54
N GLN A 897 -28.71 6.83 20.81
CA GLN A 897 -29.97 6.63 21.53
C GLN A 897 -31.16 7.27 20.80
N TYR A 898 -30.95 8.49 20.28
CA TYR A 898 -31.96 9.18 19.50
C TYR A 898 -32.32 8.38 18.23
N PHE A 899 -31.35 7.90 17.44
CA PHE A 899 -31.64 7.06 16.28
C PHE A 899 -32.36 5.75 16.64
N HIS A 900 -31.99 5.12 17.75
CA HIS A 900 -32.71 3.94 18.25
C HIS A 900 -34.17 4.23 18.60
N SER A 901 -34.44 5.35 19.27
CA SER A 901 -35.81 5.78 19.58
C SER A 901 -36.65 6.05 18.32
N ASN A 902 -36.00 6.35 17.19
CA ASN A 902 -36.63 6.54 15.88
C ASN A 902 -36.65 5.26 15.02
N GLY A 903 -36.34 4.09 15.59
CA GLY A 903 -36.45 2.79 14.93
C GLY A 903 -35.28 2.42 14.02
N PHE A 904 -34.16 3.14 14.06
CA PHE A 904 -32.95 2.70 13.36
C PHE A 904 -32.26 1.56 14.13
N SER A 905 -31.95 0.47 13.42
CA SER A 905 -31.18 -0.63 13.99
C SER A 905 -29.70 -0.26 14.12
N SER A 906 -29.01 -0.81 15.14
CA SER A 906 -27.60 -0.52 15.41
C SER A 906 -26.69 -0.84 14.23
N THR A 907 -27.04 -1.90 13.49
CA THR A 907 -26.33 -2.36 12.30
C THR A 907 -26.35 -1.38 11.13
N ARG A 908 -27.28 -0.41 11.13
CA ARG A 908 -27.42 0.64 10.10
C ARG A 908 -26.61 1.90 10.42
N ILE A 909 -26.06 2.00 11.64
CA ILE A 909 -25.32 3.16 12.14
C ILE A 909 -23.83 2.79 12.23
N GLY A 910 -22.98 3.63 11.65
CA GLY A 910 -21.53 3.55 11.77
C GLY A 910 -20.99 4.79 12.46
N VAL A 911 -20.14 4.60 13.48
CA VAL A 911 -19.41 5.67 14.17
C VAL A 911 -17.95 5.59 13.76
N PHE A 912 -17.40 6.72 13.33
CA PHE A 912 -16.04 6.81 12.85
C PHE A 912 -15.28 7.94 13.53
N THR A 913 -13.98 7.75 13.70
CA THR A 913 -13.11 8.75 14.32
C THR A 913 -11.70 8.71 13.74
N THR A 914 -10.93 9.75 14.01
CA THR A 914 -9.53 9.90 13.60
C THR A 914 -8.55 9.23 14.57
N SER A 915 -9.00 8.88 15.80
CA SER A 915 -8.11 8.42 16.89
C SER A 915 -8.51 7.06 17.46
N GLN A 916 -7.53 6.17 17.64
CA GLN A 916 -7.76 4.83 18.18
C GLN A 916 -8.23 4.87 19.64
N THR A 917 -7.76 5.83 20.43
CA THR A 917 -8.23 6.00 21.81
C THR A 917 -9.65 6.51 21.90
N GLN A 918 -10.11 7.27 20.91
CA GLN A 918 -11.52 7.65 20.80
C GLN A 918 -12.39 6.44 20.44
N VAL A 919 -11.92 5.53 19.57
CA VAL A 919 -12.60 4.25 19.29
C VAL A 919 -12.79 3.44 20.57
N LEU A 920 -11.75 3.31 21.39
CA LEU A 920 -11.82 2.55 22.65
C LEU A 920 -12.80 3.18 23.64
N LEU A 921 -12.74 4.52 23.80
CA LEU A 921 -13.64 5.25 24.70
C LEU A 921 -15.10 5.15 24.26
N LEU A 922 -15.38 5.30 22.96
CA LEU A 922 -16.73 5.11 22.41
C LEU A 922 -17.25 3.71 22.64
N LYS A 923 -16.43 2.67 22.44
CA LYS A 923 -16.82 1.28 22.71
C LYS A 923 -17.13 1.06 24.18
N GLU A 924 -16.29 1.55 25.08
CA GLU A 924 -16.51 1.46 26.53
C GLU A 924 -17.84 2.13 26.93
N ILE A 925 -18.12 3.33 26.42
CA ILE A 925 -19.38 4.05 26.67
C ILE A 925 -20.57 3.26 26.12
N LEU A 926 -20.49 2.72 24.90
CA LEU A 926 -21.59 1.98 24.28
C LEU A 926 -21.84 0.63 24.97
N GLU A 927 -20.79 -0.13 25.28
CA GLU A 927 -20.86 -1.41 25.99
C GLU A 927 -21.41 -1.22 27.42
N GLY A 928 -20.94 -0.19 28.14
CA GLY A 928 -21.46 0.16 29.46
C GLY A 928 -22.95 0.53 29.47
N ASN A 929 -23.52 0.85 28.31
CA ASN A 929 -24.93 1.16 28.12
C ASN A 929 -25.70 0.09 27.30
N ASN A 930 -25.13 -1.13 27.16
CA ASN A 930 -25.72 -2.27 26.44
C ASN A 930 -26.01 -2.02 24.94
N ILE A 931 -25.20 -1.20 24.25
CA ILE A 931 -25.28 -0.96 22.81
C ILE A 931 -24.08 -1.61 22.11
N ASN A 932 -24.14 -2.92 21.89
CA ASN A 932 -22.98 -3.68 21.39
C ASN A 932 -22.90 -3.78 19.85
N ASP A 933 -24.01 -3.52 19.16
CA ASP A 933 -24.15 -3.80 17.73
C ASP A 933 -23.82 -2.61 16.81
N VAL A 934 -23.52 -1.44 17.39
CA VAL A 934 -23.12 -0.26 16.61
C VAL A 934 -21.66 -0.40 16.21
N PHE A 935 -21.36 -0.18 14.94
CA PHE A 935 -19.99 -0.24 14.46
C PHE A 935 -19.21 1.00 14.90
N VAL A 936 -18.02 0.81 15.50
CA VAL A 936 -17.10 1.90 15.86
C VAL A 936 -15.70 1.59 15.32
N GLY A 937 -15.13 2.49 14.52
CA GLY A 937 -13.80 2.28 13.93
C GLY A 937 -13.09 3.55 13.43
N LEU A 938 -11.86 3.39 12.98
CA LEU A 938 -11.08 4.48 12.37
C LEU A 938 -11.56 4.76 10.94
N ILE A 939 -11.55 6.02 10.53
CA ILE A 939 -11.93 6.41 9.15
C ILE A 939 -11.01 5.74 8.12
N ASN A 940 -9.69 5.75 8.35
CA ASN A 940 -8.70 5.23 7.40
C ASN A 940 -8.81 3.71 7.20
N ASP A 941 -9.09 2.96 8.27
CA ASP A 941 -9.15 1.50 8.24
C ASP A 941 -10.47 0.97 7.63
N ASN A 942 -11.49 1.84 7.54
CA ASN A 942 -12.85 1.44 7.20
C ASN A 942 -13.35 2.03 5.88
N SER A 943 -12.44 2.43 4.99
CA SER A 943 -12.81 2.73 3.61
C SER A 943 -13.60 1.55 3.00
N GLY A 944 -14.42 1.80 1.98
CA GLY A 944 -15.14 0.73 1.25
C GLY A 944 -16.39 0.16 1.93
N ILE A 945 -16.59 0.42 3.23
CA ILE A 945 -17.82 0.07 3.95
C ILE A 945 -18.83 1.21 3.81
N GLU A 946 -20.11 0.87 3.83
CA GLU A 946 -21.19 1.85 3.84
C GLU A 946 -22.21 1.53 4.92
N PHE A 947 -22.73 2.57 5.55
CA PHE A 947 -23.79 2.57 6.53
C PHE A 947 -24.88 3.53 6.10
N ASP A 948 -26.10 3.32 6.58
CA ASP A 948 -27.19 4.23 6.26
C ASP A 948 -26.94 5.59 6.93
N ILE A 949 -26.44 5.55 8.16
CA ILE A 949 -26.03 6.74 8.92
C ILE A 949 -24.56 6.60 9.31
N ALA A 950 -23.74 7.61 8.97
CA ALA A 950 -22.37 7.73 9.47
C ALA A 950 -22.26 8.94 10.42
N ILE A 951 -21.74 8.70 11.62
CA ILE A 951 -21.43 9.73 12.62
C ILE A 951 -19.92 9.81 12.74
N VAL A 952 -19.34 10.99 12.61
CA VAL A 952 -17.89 11.19 12.55
C VAL A 952 -17.45 12.12 13.67
N SER A 953 -16.53 11.66 14.51
CA SER A 953 -15.84 12.46 15.53
C SER A 953 -14.46 12.88 15.03
N THR A 954 -14.19 14.18 15.01
CA THR A 954 -12.86 14.69 14.62
C THR A 954 -11.86 14.68 15.77
N VAL A 955 -12.33 14.67 17.02
CA VAL A 955 -11.57 14.65 18.28
C VAL A 955 -10.77 15.93 18.55
N ARG A 956 -10.15 16.50 17.52
CA ARG A 956 -9.19 17.61 17.64
C ARG A 956 -9.88 18.95 17.82
N THR A 957 -9.23 19.82 18.58
CA THR A 957 -9.65 21.22 18.74
C THR A 957 -9.02 22.16 17.73
N SER A 958 -7.93 21.74 17.08
CA SER A 958 -7.19 22.49 16.08
C SER A 958 -6.98 21.69 14.79
N ILE A 959 -6.71 22.39 13.68
CA ILE A 959 -6.41 21.74 12.40
C ILE A 959 -4.94 21.35 12.44
N ASP A 960 -4.71 20.11 12.85
CA ASP A 960 -3.42 19.46 12.71
C ASP A 960 -3.39 18.59 11.44
N HIS A 961 -2.22 18.04 11.11
CA HIS A 961 -2.01 17.19 9.92
C HIS A 961 -2.97 16.00 9.80
N ASP A 962 -3.55 15.58 10.92
CA ASP A 962 -4.42 14.41 10.99
C ASP A 962 -5.81 14.67 10.38
N ILE A 963 -6.32 15.91 10.40
CA ILE A 963 -7.63 16.25 9.84
C ILE A 963 -7.44 16.93 8.50
N THR A 964 -7.38 16.11 7.44
CA THR A 964 -7.35 16.61 6.07
C THR A 964 -8.75 16.66 5.47
N VAL A 965 -8.93 17.55 4.48
CA VAL A 965 -10.09 17.55 3.60
C VAL A 965 -10.38 16.15 3.03
N SER A 966 -9.32 15.44 2.61
CA SER A 966 -9.42 14.06 2.11
C SER A 966 -10.02 13.10 3.15
N LEU A 967 -9.69 13.26 4.44
CA LEU A 967 -10.24 12.41 5.49
C LEU A 967 -11.76 12.63 5.67
N ILE A 968 -12.21 13.88 5.62
CA ILE A 968 -13.64 14.20 5.69
C ILE A 968 -14.38 13.64 4.47
N GLU A 969 -13.81 13.78 3.26
CA GLU A 969 -14.35 13.15 2.05
C GLU A 969 -14.46 11.63 2.19
N LYS A 970 -13.38 10.97 2.63
CA LYS A 970 -13.35 9.53 2.93
C LYS A 970 -14.44 9.14 3.91
N SER A 971 -14.67 9.94 4.96
CA SER A 971 -15.71 9.69 5.95
C SER A 971 -17.12 9.86 5.39
N ALA A 972 -17.33 10.82 4.49
CA ALA A 972 -18.61 11.04 3.82
C ALA A 972 -18.98 9.88 2.88
N PHE A 973 -17.98 9.23 2.27
CA PHE A 973 -18.22 8.00 1.52
C PHE A 973 -18.75 6.84 2.37
N LEU A 974 -18.69 6.91 3.70
CA LEU A 974 -19.22 5.86 4.58
C LEU A 974 -20.75 5.99 4.78
N ALA A 975 -21.33 7.16 4.50
CA ALA A 975 -22.77 7.40 4.60
C ALA A 975 -23.50 7.08 3.29
N LYS A 976 -24.67 6.45 3.39
CA LYS A 976 -25.64 6.34 2.28
C LYS A 976 -26.73 7.40 2.39
N ILE A 977 -27.30 7.57 3.57
CA ILE A 977 -28.49 8.40 3.81
C ILE A 977 -28.14 9.65 4.60
N GLY A 978 -27.51 9.49 5.78
CA GLY A 978 -27.18 10.57 6.69
C GLY A 978 -25.70 10.63 7.08
N PHE A 979 -25.15 11.84 7.13
CA PHE A 979 -23.77 12.13 7.54
C PHE A 979 -23.74 13.23 8.60
N TYR A 980 -23.20 12.91 9.77
CA TYR A 980 -23.16 13.82 10.91
C TYR A 980 -21.73 14.00 11.41
N LEU A 981 -21.24 15.25 11.39
CA LEU A 981 -19.88 15.59 11.80
C LEU A 981 -19.88 16.24 13.19
N ILE A 982 -19.25 15.61 14.17
CA ILE A 982 -19.07 16.13 15.53
C ILE A 982 -17.63 16.61 15.65
N THR A 983 -17.45 17.90 15.90
CA THR A 983 -16.13 18.53 15.79
C THR A 983 -16.02 19.79 16.65
N HIS A 984 -14.80 20.27 16.86
CA HIS A 984 -14.59 21.60 17.40
C HIS A 984 -14.87 22.69 16.35
N LYS A 985 -15.28 23.89 16.80
CA LYS A 985 -15.65 25.02 15.94
C LYS A 985 -14.53 25.44 14.97
N ASN A 986 -13.29 25.58 15.46
CA ASN A 986 -12.16 26.01 14.64
C ASN A 986 -11.87 25.04 13.47
N VAL A 987 -12.01 23.74 13.75
CA VAL A 987 -11.86 22.68 12.74
C VAL A 987 -12.99 22.77 11.71
N LEU A 988 -14.23 22.93 12.18
CA LEU A 988 -15.38 23.09 11.28
C LEU A 988 -15.25 24.31 10.39
N ASP A 989 -14.86 25.47 10.93
CA ASP A 989 -14.75 26.73 10.17
C ASP A 989 -13.77 26.59 8.99
N SER A 990 -12.72 25.77 9.15
CA SER A 990 -11.78 25.52 8.05
C SER A 990 -12.25 24.48 7.05
N ILE A 991 -12.95 23.44 7.52
CA ILE A 991 -13.59 22.44 6.65
C ILE A 991 -14.73 23.09 5.84
N ASN A 992 -15.49 24.01 6.45
CA ASN A 992 -16.64 24.68 5.87
C ASN A 992 -16.30 25.59 4.68
N LYS A 993 -15.04 26.03 4.58
CA LYS A 993 -14.54 26.72 3.37
C LYS A 993 -14.74 25.87 2.11
N ARG A 994 -14.78 24.53 2.24
CA ARG A 994 -14.97 23.59 1.14
C ARG A 994 -16.33 22.92 1.13
N PHE A 995 -16.82 22.41 2.25
CA PHE A 995 -18.02 21.56 2.25
C PHE A 995 -19.34 22.26 2.59
N GLN A 996 -19.29 23.51 3.09
CA GLN A 996 -20.46 24.30 3.44
C GLN A 996 -21.47 23.56 4.35
N PHE A 997 -21.01 22.92 5.44
CA PHE A 997 -21.91 22.25 6.37
C PHE A 997 -22.90 23.24 6.98
N LYS A 998 -24.16 22.81 7.11
CA LYS A 998 -25.15 23.54 7.92
C LYS A 998 -24.88 23.24 9.40
N THR A 999 -24.73 24.31 10.18
CA THR A 999 -24.67 24.26 11.64
C THR A 999 -26.09 24.44 12.20
N GLY A 1000 -26.61 23.42 12.86
CA GLY A 1000 -27.95 23.49 13.48
C GLY A 1000 -28.26 22.35 14.45
N LEU A 1001 -27.28 21.48 14.70
CA LEU A 1001 -27.46 20.23 15.43
C LEU A 1001 -27.39 20.52 16.94
N ASN A 1002 -28.50 21.02 17.50
CA ASN A 1002 -28.67 21.23 18.94
C ASN A 1002 -29.57 20.14 19.50
N LEU A 1003 -28.97 19.12 20.13
CA LEU A 1003 -29.72 18.16 20.94
C LEU A 1003 -30.01 18.79 22.31
N VAL A 1004 -31.16 19.45 22.45
CA VAL A 1004 -31.64 19.92 23.75
C VAL A 1004 -32.23 18.73 24.50
N LEU A 1005 -31.42 18.12 25.36
CA LEU A 1005 -31.94 17.20 26.37
C LEU A 1005 -32.45 18.07 27.53
N LYS A 1006 -33.75 17.99 27.83
CA LYS A 1006 -34.23 18.51 29.12
C LYS A 1006 -33.58 17.66 30.22
N ASP A 1007 -32.64 18.25 30.95
CA ASP A 1007 -32.09 17.62 32.14
C ASP A 1007 -33.24 17.27 33.11
N LYS A 1008 -33.25 16.01 33.55
CA LYS A 1008 -34.26 15.44 34.47
C LYS A 1008 -34.16 16.00 35.91
N GLN A 1009 -33.45 17.09 36.16
CA GLN A 1009 -33.13 17.51 37.54
C GLN A 1009 -34.30 18.11 38.33
N ASP A 1010 -35.46 18.41 37.72
CA ASP A 1010 -36.62 18.97 38.44
C ASP A 1010 -37.79 18.00 38.67
N ARG A 1011 -37.66 16.69 38.44
CA ARG A 1011 -38.78 15.75 38.63
C ARG A 1011 -38.80 15.13 40.02
N LYS A 1012 -39.92 15.34 40.74
CA LYS A 1012 -40.20 14.64 41.99
C LYS A 1012 -40.50 13.15 41.70
N PRO A 1013 -40.12 12.22 42.59
CA PRO A 1013 -40.47 10.82 42.43
C PRO A 1013 -42.00 10.65 42.52
N GLY A 1014 -42.64 10.33 41.40
CA GLY A 1014 -44.10 10.14 41.32
C GLY A 1014 -44.74 10.46 39.97
N ASP A 1015 -44.06 11.21 39.09
CA ASP A 1015 -44.63 11.58 37.78
C ASP A 1015 -44.61 10.39 36.79
N GLU A 1016 -45.79 9.99 36.30
CA GLU A 1016 -45.95 8.96 35.28
C GLU A 1016 -45.17 9.31 33.99
N ILE A 1017 -44.56 8.29 33.39
CA ILE A 1017 -43.75 8.42 32.18
C ILE A 1017 -44.69 8.60 30.99
N ASP A 1018 -44.91 9.86 30.59
CA ASP A 1018 -45.49 10.14 29.27
C ASP A 1018 -44.37 10.00 28.21
N SER A 1019 -44.44 8.94 27.42
CA SER A 1019 -43.38 8.47 26.51
C SER A 1019 -43.22 9.30 25.23
N GLY A 1020 -43.76 10.52 25.18
CA GLY A 1020 -43.67 11.38 24.00
C GLY A 1020 -43.41 12.81 24.39
N ASN A 1021 -42.14 13.26 24.40
CA ASN A 1021 -41.75 14.66 24.16
C ASN A 1021 -40.22 14.82 24.16
N LEU A 1022 -39.58 14.45 23.04
CA LEU A 1022 -38.35 15.10 22.58
C LEU A 1022 -38.80 16.22 21.62
N LYS A 1023 -38.65 17.50 22.01
CA LYS A 1023 -38.92 18.64 21.12
C LYS A 1023 -37.60 19.23 20.65
N LEU A 1024 -37.43 19.35 19.33
CA LEU A 1024 -36.41 20.24 18.75
C LEU A 1024 -36.78 21.69 19.08
N VAL A 1025 -35.80 22.47 19.55
CA VAL A 1025 -35.92 23.92 19.73
C VAL A 1025 -35.13 24.59 18.61
N ASN A 1026 -35.79 25.47 17.85
CA ASN A 1026 -35.28 26.03 16.59
C ASN A 1026 -34.49 27.34 16.74
N SER A 1027 -34.15 27.80 17.94
CA SER A 1027 -33.34 29.02 18.09
C SER A 1027 -32.53 29.06 19.39
N VAL A 1028 -31.31 29.60 19.27
CA VAL A 1028 -30.38 29.90 20.38
C VAL A 1028 -30.87 31.08 21.25
N SER A 1029 -31.93 31.78 20.83
CA SER A 1029 -32.49 32.94 21.53
C SER A 1029 -33.23 32.62 22.82
N ASP A 1030 -33.58 31.35 23.06
CA ASP A 1030 -34.45 30.97 24.18
C ASP A 1030 -33.65 30.40 25.38
N TYR A 1031 -32.32 30.55 25.37
CA TYR A 1031 -31.41 30.01 26.39
C TYR A 1031 -30.43 31.03 26.99
N VAL A 1032 -30.54 32.32 26.64
CA VAL A 1032 -29.95 33.43 27.39
C VAL A 1032 -31.07 34.12 28.15
#